data_AF-A0A1H0P7H3-F1
#
_entry.id   AF-A0A1H0P7H3-F1
#
_cell.length_a   1.000
_cell.length_b   1.000
_cell.length_c   1.000
_cell.angle_alpha   90.00
_cell.angle_beta   90.00
_cell.angle_gamma   90.00
#
_symmetry.space_group_name_H-M   'P 1'
#
loop_
_entity.id
_entity.type
_entity.pdbx_description
1 polymer ?
#
loop_
_entity_poly.entity_id
_entity_poly.type
_entity_poly.pdbx_seq_one_letter_code
_entity_poly.pdbx_strand_id
1 'polypeptide(L)'
;MARSRPPARRSLLLLAALTAWLALVGLVLGTPASAGPFPDRPPHGAGHPSRPGDPHAHPHADAATPPTALTVGGLTAPADVDASGTPLLGWQVGADRQTAYQIQVATTAAALSGTPDIWDSGEVASAASSNVAYRGPALQAAAGYVWRVRTWNSGGTASGWSAAASFGTGPGRSWPGASPIWAPDALWQDYTFQGTFVIDAKYASVTFRETDTRDFYLWQFKGNGENTIAPQVQKNGTFSNLKAAEPLPFALADGTVYDFRIVAAGSTFTTYLKPATGTSWSLVDTTTDTTFPAGGIGFRTGMSEQATFDDIDVTGSGGTVLYSNDFSAPGATGFSCGTVVDQALFIDKSQNCGTGFGSVDWVFLRGQTTLAAGRQIAWAHLYATGASTAPTHQFVYKLWVNDHFVGVGPTRPIGSETRYDGYDVTSLLRPGAANTVGALAYTTSDQRFLADLVVRYTDGSTQTFGTGPAWRARSGADVLPSAGSIGTGFYTAPVEDFDARAYPTGFAAPGFDTSSWLAPVVKSAFSDLEPTPTAKVGQQTKTPVSAVEYAPGDYYVDYGRTWIGGLSLDLTGTAGQVLDIRYGEVPSGTDTVRYQTSAGNTYEDKWTLRAGSQHLETWGLRVFRYVQITGAPTGLTAADLTAEAYLYPFDESAGTFVSSDSSLDQVWALSRNTVETANQDLYVDSWERERGVYEADSYLQLMSDLYTGGDAALGNYSLNFLLPNRTWPTEWPMYLILAMHDSYEATGDTTALTAAYTALRGKLPDEWFDPVSGLIHKTTGDTGGTCATDCDLVDWPASERDGYVFSSYNTVINAIGYAAYRDMADIATALGRTQDAAADTARAQTIRSAVNAKMWDPAKGAYRDGLDDSGAPISHYAVQASVFATAFGLTDDRQASQAAAYLGSRGMACSVYCAAFMIQALYAGDRPDLAHALLTSTGTDSWLNMIRAGAGATMEAWDLSLKPNTTYSHSWAASPAFDIPQDMFGIRPITPGYATFDVKPQPSGVSWAHVTVPTNKGGIGVAFDTAGSRVDTSVEVPPNTAADVRLPGGTAGTTSVYMDGRTVAATYDNGYLRVDGVPPGCHVFTTDPGTSAYGDPRLTGICPGGYRPAPVPRARPQKRTGPDGR
;
A
#
# COMPACT_ATOMS: atom_id res chain seq x y z
N MET A 1 -38.76 11.16 -44.85
CA MET A 1 -39.96 11.59 -44.11
C MET A 1 -39.52 11.76 -42.66
N ALA A 2 -39.29 12.95 -42.11
CA ALA A 2 -40.17 14.12 -41.91
C ALA A 2 -40.98 14.05 -40.59
N ARG A 3 -40.66 14.98 -39.67
CA ARG A 3 -41.32 15.30 -38.38
C ARG A 3 -41.02 14.29 -37.26
N SER A 4 -40.44 14.63 -36.09
CA SER A 4 -40.30 15.86 -35.30
C SER A 4 -41.58 16.39 -34.63
N ARG A 5 -41.65 16.30 -33.30
CA ARG A 5 -41.80 17.43 -32.33
C ARG A 5 -41.80 16.94 -30.85
N PRO A 6 -41.51 17.82 -29.86
CA PRO A 6 -41.00 17.42 -28.55
C PRO A 6 -41.90 17.90 -27.37
N PRO A 7 -41.43 18.58 -26.29
CA PRO A 7 -41.60 18.12 -24.92
C PRO A 7 -42.58 18.96 -24.07
N ALA A 8 -42.83 18.54 -22.83
CA ALA A 8 -43.46 19.37 -21.79
C ALA A 8 -42.66 19.33 -20.48
N ARG A 9 -42.57 20.48 -19.81
CA ARG A 9 -41.78 20.73 -18.58
C ARG A 9 -42.71 21.13 -17.41
N ARG A 10 -42.15 21.06 -16.20
CA ARG A 10 -42.46 21.84 -14.96
C ARG A 10 -43.53 21.35 -13.97
N SER A 11 -43.00 20.71 -12.91
CA SER A 11 -42.82 21.28 -11.55
C SER A 11 -44.00 21.55 -10.58
N LEU A 12 -43.75 21.05 -9.36
CA LEU A 12 -43.95 21.68 -8.02
C LEU A 12 -45.25 21.43 -7.22
N LEU A 13 -45.03 21.27 -5.90
CA LEU A 13 -45.92 21.18 -4.72
C LEU A 13 -46.48 19.79 -4.38
N LEU A 14 -46.60 19.34 -3.13
CA LEU A 14 -45.91 19.54 -1.83
C LEU A 14 -46.61 18.57 -0.85
N LEU A 15 -45.94 18.14 0.23
CA LEU A 15 -46.46 17.48 1.46
C LEU A 15 -47.94 16.98 1.49
N ALA A 16 -48.13 15.66 1.61
CA ALA A 16 -48.83 14.99 2.74
C ALA A 16 -49.38 13.59 2.38
N ALA A 17 -48.61 12.52 2.65
CA ALA A 17 -49.13 11.16 2.90
C ALA A 17 -47.99 10.16 3.22
N LEU A 18 -47.59 10.02 4.48
CA LEU A 18 -46.93 8.80 4.97
C LEU A 18 -47.06 8.61 6.49
N THR A 19 -48.30 8.58 6.97
CA THR A 19 -48.64 8.30 8.39
C THR A 19 -49.76 7.28 8.50
N ALA A 20 -49.48 6.04 8.09
CA ALA A 20 -50.09 4.80 8.56
C ALA A 20 -49.64 3.64 7.66
N TRP A 21 -48.67 2.84 8.12
CA TRP A 21 -48.50 1.40 7.80
C TRP A 21 -47.22 0.88 8.51
N LEU A 22 -47.29 0.72 9.83
CA LEU A 22 -46.31 -0.04 10.64
C LEU A 22 -46.86 -0.21 12.08
N ALA A 23 -47.76 -1.18 12.26
CA ALA A 23 -48.21 -1.68 13.56
C ALA A 23 -48.75 -3.12 13.38
N LEU A 24 -48.48 -3.99 14.37
CA LEU A 24 -48.76 -5.45 14.42
C LEU A 24 -47.89 -6.31 13.47
N VAL A 25 -47.19 -7.39 13.86
CA VAL A 25 -46.71 -8.03 15.14
C VAL A 25 -45.50 -8.91 14.69
N GLY A 26 -44.41 -9.20 15.43
CA GLY A 26 -43.96 -8.89 16.79
C GLY A 26 -43.20 -10.07 17.44
N LEU A 27 -42.31 -9.79 18.42
CA LEU A 27 -41.56 -10.74 19.30
C LEU A 27 -40.40 -11.55 18.62
N VAL A 28 -39.24 -11.86 19.25
CA VAL A 28 -38.76 -11.77 20.66
C VAL A 28 -37.27 -11.37 20.70
N LEU A 29 -36.84 -10.47 21.61
CA LEU A 29 -35.51 -10.53 22.25
C LEU A 29 -35.58 -10.05 23.71
N GLY A 30 -34.69 -10.58 24.57
CA GLY A 30 -34.71 -10.41 26.02
C GLY A 30 -33.88 -9.24 26.56
N THR A 31 -34.18 -8.84 27.80
CA THR A 31 -33.65 -7.66 28.52
C THR A 31 -32.25 -7.84 29.11
N PRO A 32 -31.61 -6.72 29.50
CA PRO A 32 -31.21 -6.60 30.91
C PRO A 32 -31.83 -5.38 31.64
N ALA A 33 -32.01 -5.57 32.95
CA ALA A 33 -32.41 -4.58 33.97
C ALA A 33 -31.15 -3.88 34.55
N SER A 34 -31.17 -2.80 35.35
CA SER A 34 -32.15 -1.76 35.73
C SER A 34 -31.39 -0.72 36.58
N ALA A 35 -31.71 0.58 36.53
CA ALA A 35 -31.09 1.58 37.41
C ALA A 35 -32.06 2.69 37.86
N GLY A 36 -31.95 3.06 39.15
CA GLY A 36 -32.66 4.15 39.84
C GLY A 36 -32.83 3.85 41.33
N PRO A 37 -33.15 4.82 42.22
CA PRO A 37 -33.43 6.25 41.98
C PRO A 37 -32.58 7.23 42.84
N PHE A 38 -32.80 8.54 42.64
CA PHE A 38 -32.27 9.66 43.45
C PHE A 38 -33.01 9.88 44.80
N PRO A 39 -32.29 10.39 45.81
CA PRO A 39 -32.62 11.64 46.55
C PRO A 39 -31.48 12.70 46.47
N ASP A 40 -31.54 13.97 46.94
CA ASP A 40 -32.63 14.89 47.37
C ASP A 40 -32.16 16.38 47.36
N ARG A 41 -32.94 17.32 47.95
CA ARG A 41 -32.66 18.76 48.20
C ARG A 41 -33.37 19.22 49.49
N PRO A 42 -33.25 20.48 50.02
CA PRO A 42 -32.27 21.57 49.88
C PRO A 42 -31.78 22.03 51.32
N PRO A 43 -31.41 23.30 51.67
CA PRO A 43 -32.21 24.54 51.57
C PRO A 43 -31.45 25.82 51.11
N HIS A 44 -32.19 26.95 51.06
CA HIS A 44 -31.80 28.25 50.49
C HIS A 44 -31.00 29.18 51.42
N GLY A 45 -30.28 30.15 50.82
CA GLY A 45 -29.83 31.41 51.43
C GLY A 45 -29.79 32.52 50.35
N ALA A 46 -30.23 33.74 50.66
CA ALA A 46 -30.56 34.78 49.66
C ALA A 46 -29.52 35.91 49.53
N GLY A 47 -29.50 36.57 48.36
CA GLY A 47 -28.76 37.82 48.11
C GLY A 47 -29.26 38.54 46.83
N HIS A 48 -29.57 39.84 46.94
CA HIS A 48 -30.14 40.67 45.87
C HIS A 48 -29.05 41.24 44.90
N PRO A 49 -29.43 41.80 43.73
CA PRO A 49 -28.52 41.99 42.59
C PRO A 49 -27.69 43.29 42.60
N SER A 50 -26.49 43.20 42.04
CA SER A 50 -25.61 44.34 41.73
C SER A 50 -25.87 44.90 40.32
N ARG A 51 -25.75 46.22 40.17
CA ARG A 51 -25.86 46.94 38.88
C ARG A 51 -24.69 46.65 37.94
N PRO A 52 -24.87 46.83 36.61
CA PRO A 52 -23.77 46.76 35.64
C PRO A 52 -22.93 48.05 35.66
N GLY A 53 -21.61 47.92 35.51
CA GLY A 53 -20.74 49.06 35.23
C GLY A 53 -19.26 48.87 35.60
N ASP A 54 -18.49 48.24 34.71
CA ASP A 54 -17.06 48.54 34.54
C ASP A 54 -16.61 48.19 33.11
N PRO A 55 -16.06 49.14 32.31
CA PRO A 55 -15.61 48.88 30.93
C PRO A 55 -14.16 48.39 30.82
N HIS A 56 -13.57 47.86 31.90
CA HIS A 56 -12.19 47.34 31.94
C HIS A 56 -12.10 45.86 32.34
N ALA A 57 -12.85 45.00 31.65
CA ALA A 57 -12.52 43.57 31.60
C ALA A 57 -11.46 43.33 30.51
N HIS A 58 -10.27 42.89 30.92
CA HIS A 58 -9.32 42.26 30.00
C HIS A 58 -9.99 41.03 29.35
N PRO A 59 -9.67 40.67 28.09
CA PRO A 59 -10.17 39.43 27.52
C PRO A 59 -9.74 38.26 28.42
N HIS A 60 -10.67 37.36 28.71
CA HIS A 60 -10.34 36.13 29.43
C HIS A 60 -9.24 35.41 28.66
N ALA A 61 -8.17 35.03 29.37
CA ALA A 61 -7.20 34.09 28.82
C ALA A 61 -7.93 32.74 28.68
N ASP A 62 -8.37 32.44 27.46
CA ASP A 62 -8.89 31.12 27.13
C ASP A 62 -7.80 30.10 27.47
N ALA A 63 -8.13 29.13 28.31
CA ALA A 63 -7.19 28.08 28.70
C ALA A 63 -6.78 27.33 27.44
N ALA A 64 -5.47 27.27 27.17
CA ALA A 64 -4.96 26.67 25.94
C ALA A 64 -5.48 25.23 25.79
N THR A 65 -6.09 24.93 24.64
CA THR A 65 -6.60 23.59 24.34
C THR A 65 -5.46 22.58 24.44
N PRO A 66 -5.66 21.41 25.07
CA PRO A 66 -4.65 20.38 25.14
C PRO A 66 -4.15 19.96 23.74
N PRO A 67 -2.86 19.58 23.60
CA PRO A 67 -2.35 18.99 22.36
C PRO A 67 -3.07 17.70 21.98
N THR A 68 -3.12 17.43 20.67
CA THR A 68 -3.78 16.27 20.05
C THR A 68 -2.85 15.57 19.06
N ALA A 69 -3.31 14.47 18.44
CA ALA A 69 -2.57 13.71 17.42
C ALA A 69 -1.11 13.40 17.84
N LEU A 70 -0.95 12.74 18.99
CA LEU A 70 0.35 12.36 19.54
C LEU A 70 0.96 11.21 18.72
N THR A 71 2.17 11.41 18.20
CA THR A 71 2.89 10.42 17.38
C THR A 71 4.28 10.11 17.92
N VAL A 72 4.78 8.92 17.58
CA VAL A 72 6.15 8.46 17.86
C VAL A 72 6.74 7.94 16.56
N GLY A 73 7.82 8.56 16.07
CA GLY A 73 8.38 8.28 14.74
C GLY A 73 7.42 8.62 13.60
N GLY A 74 6.51 9.59 13.79
CA GLY A 74 5.42 9.90 12.86
C GLY A 74 4.17 9.02 13.04
N LEU A 75 4.30 7.84 13.64
CA LEU A 75 3.23 6.85 13.77
C LEU A 75 2.34 7.08 15.01
N THR A 76 1.06 6.73 14.90
CA THR A 76 0.13 6.71 16.04
C THR A 76 0.27 5.40 16.82
N ALA A 77 0.65 5.49 18.10
CA ALA A 77 0.78 4.37 19.03
C ALA A 77 1.51 3.09 18.51
N PRO A 78 2.70 3.21 17.88
CA PRO A 78 3.46 2.06 17.39
C PRO A 78 3.88 1.12 18.54
N ALA A 79 3.86 -0.20 18.31
CA ALA A 79 4.17 -1.20 19.34
C ALA A 79 5.64 -1.68 19.33
N ASP A 80 6.40 -1.34 18.29
CA ASP A 80 7.70 -1.91 17.93
C ASP A 80 8.83 -0.89 17.71
N VAL A 81 8.75 0.31 18.31
CA VAL A 81 9.79 1.34 18.19
C VAL A 81 11.18 0.78 18.57
N ASP A 82 12.23 1.11 17.83
CA ASP A 82 13.59 0.67 18.19
C ASP A 82 13.99 1.22 19.58
N ALA A 83 14.27 0.31 20.51
CA ALA A 83 14.73 0.62 21.86
C ALA A 83 16.16 1.18 21.90
N SER A 84 16.97 0.93 20.87
CA SER A 84 18.36 1.37 20.79
C SER A 84 18.52 2.79 20.25
N GLY A 85 17.57 3.24 19.43
CA GLY A 85 17.49 4.58 18.87
C GLY A 85 16.97 5.64 19.85
N THR A 86 16.71 6.83 19.30
CA THR A 86 16.08 7.94 20.03
C THR A 86 14.73 8.24 19.39
N PRO A 87 13.61 7.81 19.99
CA PRO A 87 12.28 8.05 19.42
C PRO A 87 11.98 9.54 19.26
N LEU A 88 11.38 9.89 18.14
CA LEU A 88 10.95 11.26 17.83
C LEU A 88 9.48 11.44 18.20
N LEU A 89 9.17 12.39 19.06
CA LEU A 89 7.81 12.66 19.54
C LEU A 89 7.18 13.82 18.74
N GLY A 90 5.90 13.69 18.41
CA GLY A 90 5.13 14.72 17.69
C GLY A 90 3.74 14.93 18.27
N TRP A 91 3.19 16.13 18.08
CA TRP A 91 1.84 16.52 18.48
C TRP A 91 1.33 17.74 17.68
N GLN A 92 0.03 17.80 17.47
CA GLN A 92 -0.65 19.00 16.99
C GLN A 92 -0.93 19.94 18.19
N VAL A 93 -0.67 21.23 18.00
CA VAL A 93 -0.83 22.25 19.06
C VAL A 93 -2.29 22.72 19.11
N GLY A 94 -2.88 22.88 20.29
CA GLY A 94 -4.30 23.24 20.44
C GLY A 94 -4.60 24.74 20.58
N ALA A 95 -3.59 25.61 20.49
CA ALA A 95 -3.68 27.06 20.73
C ALA A 95 -2.91 27.84 19.65
N ASP A 96 -3.03 29.17 19.65
CA ASP A 96 -2.43 30.06 18.64
C ASP A 96 -0.95 29.73 18.31
N ARG A 97 -0.08 29.59 19.31
CA ARG A 97 1.35 29.29 19.12
C ARG A 97 1.92 28.56 20.32
N GLN A 98 2.90 27.69 20.11
CA GLN A 98 3.69 27.10 21.20
C GLN A 98 4.92 27.97 21.54
N THR A 99 5.11 28.24 22.83
CA THR A 99 6.32 28.90 23.36
C THR A 99 7.19 27.95 24.19
N ALA A 100 6.55 26.98 24.87
CA ALA A 100 7.20 25.89 25.60
C ALA A 100 6.35 24.62 25.55
N TYR A 101 6.97 23.48 25.86
CA TYR A 101 6.29 22.20 26.08
C TYR A 101 6.79 21.50 27.34
N GLN A 102 6.03 20.52 27.82
CA GLN A 102 6.48 19.55 28.82
C GLN A 102 5.94 18.17 28.45
N ILE A 103 6.82 17.18 28.43
CA ILE A 103 6.54 15.78 28.13
C ILE A 103 6.71 14.95 29.41
N GLN A 104 5.79 14.01 29.64
CA GLN A 104 5.92 12.99 30.67
C GLN A 104 5.77 11.61 30.04
N VAL A 105 6.66 10.69 30.40
CA VAL A 105 6.67 9.27 29.97
C VAL A 105 6.68 8.40 31.22
N ALA A 106 5.89 7.33 31.22
CA ALA A 106 5.76 6.40 32.34
C ALA A 106 5.51 4.97 31.86
N THR A 107 5.65 3.98 32.75
CA THR A 107 5.34 2.57 32.44
C THR A 107 3.84 2.27 32.42
N THR A 108 3.01 3.11 33.06
CA THR A 108 1.56 2.95 33.15
C THR A 108 0.83 4.30 33.24
N ALA A 109 -0.43 4.36 32.83
CA ALA A 109 -1.25 5.57 32.93
C ALA A 109 -1.45 6.05 34.38
N ALA A 110 -1.44 5.13 35.34
CA ALA A 110 -1.49 5.46 36.77
C ALA A 110 -0.24 6.23 37.23
N ALA A 111 0.95 5.85 36.75
CA ALA A 111 2.22 6.52 37.09
C ALA A 111 2.29 7.96 36.53
N LEU A 112 1.61 8.28 35.41
CA LEU A 112 1.45 9.66 34.95
C LEU A 112 0.65 10.56 35.91
N SER A 113 -0.12 10.00 36.84
CA SER A 113 -0.91 10.81 37.80
C SER A 113 -0.12 11.29 39.01
N GLY A 114 1.10 10.76 39.22
CA GLY A 114 2.05 11.19 40.24
C GLY A 114 3.30 11.80 39.61
N THR A 115 4.47 11.50 40.20
CA THR A 115 5.74 11.68 39.51
C THR A 115 5.90 10.55 38.48
N PRO A 116 6.08 10.85 37.18
CA PRO A 116 6.29 9.80 36.17
C PRO A 116 7.55 9.00 36.46
N ASP A 117 7.49 7.69 36.25
CA ASP A 117 8.53 6.73 36.66
C ASP A 117 9.62 6.49 35.60
N ILE A 118 9.46 7.04 34.39
CA ILE A 118 10.46 6.98 33.31
C ILE A 118 11.08 8.35 33.02
N TRP A 119 10.27 9.36 32.67
CA TRP A 119 10.78 10.68 32.30
C TRP A 119 9.78 11.82 32.54
N ASP A 120 10.29 12.96 32.97
CA ASP A 120 9.64 14.28 32.89
C ASP A 120 10.66 15.24 32.28
N SER A 121 10.31 15.94 31.20
CA SER A 121 11.21 16.92 30.57
C SER A 121 11.37 18.21 31.38
N GLY A 122 10.46 18.49 32.31
CA GLY A 122 10.19 19.84 32.78
C GLY A 122 9.65 20.74 31.68
N GLU A 123 9.46 22.03 31.98
CA GLU A 123 9.11 23.04 30.98
C GLU A 123 10.34 23.32 30.09
N VAL A 124 10.22 23.01 28.79
CA VAL A 124 11.26 23.23 27.78
C VAL A 124 10.82 24.36 26.85
N ALA A 125 11.52 25.49 26.91
CA ALA A 125 11.28 26.63 26.03
C ALA A 125 11.63 26.28 24.57
N SER A 126 10.61 26.02 23.75
CA SER A 126 10.73 25.64 22.34
C SER A 126 9.37 25.70 21.64
N ALA A 127 9.38 26.15 20.39
CA ALA A 127 8.21 26.08 19.49
C ALA A 127 8.11 24.74 18.72
N ALA A 128 9.06 23.81 18.90
CA ALA A 128 9.05 22.52 18.23
C ALA A 128 7.89 21.64 18.74
N SER A 129 7.06 21.14 17.82
CA SER A 129 5.93 20.25 18.09
C SER A 129 5.98 18.94 17.28
N SER A 130 6.99 18.79 16.43
CA SER A 130 7.27 17.58 15.64
C SER A 130 8.77 17.28 15.72
N ASN A 131 9.13 16.02 15.49
CA ASN A 131 10.52 15.52 15.51
C ASN A 131 11.25 15.80 16.84
N VAL A 132 10.51 15.86 17.96
CA VAL A 132 11.06 16.18 19.28
C VAL A 132 11.68 14.93 19.88
N ALA A 133 13.00 14.80 19.75
CA ALA A 133 13.76 13.69 20.30
C ALA A 133 13.49 13.47 21.80
N TYR A 134 13.15 12.23 22.17
CA TYR A 134 13.10 11.76 23.55
C TYR A 134 14.46 11.95 24.24
N ARG A 135 14.46 12.49 25.47
CA ARG A 135 15.70 12.74 26.25
C ARG A 135 15.66 12.16 27.67
N GLY A 136 14.81 11.16 27.89
CA GLY A 136 14.77 10.41 29.14
C GLY A 136 15.87 9.34 29.22
N PRO A 137 15.81 8.48 30.25
CA PRO A 137 16.68 7.30 30.36
C PRO A 137 16.52 6.36 29.17
N ALA A 138 17.55 5.58 28.84
CA ALA A 138 17.49 4.58 27.78
C ALA A 138 16.28 3.64 27.95
N LEU A 139 15.55 3.42 26.86
CA LEU A 139 14.36 2.57 26.85
C LEU A 139 14.77 1.09 26.95
N GLN A 140 13.88 0.28 27.52
CA GLN A 140 14.06 -1.16 27.58
C GLN A 140 13.52 -1.77 26.28
N ALA A 141 14.13 -2.87 25.81
CA ALA A 141 13.58 -3.66 24.71
C ALA A 141 12.33 -4.42 25.18
N ALA A 142 11.40 -4.69 24.26
CA ALA A 142 10.12 -5.38 24.51
C ALA A 142 9.31 -4.76 25.66
N ALA A 143 9.18 -3.43 25.69
CA ALA A 143 8.53 -2.68 26.76
C ALA A 143 7.47 -1.70 26.23
N GLY A 144 6.30 -1.68 26.87
CA GLY A 144 5.25 -0.69 26.66
C GLY A 144 5.39 0.51 27.60
N TYR A 145 5.18 1.69 27.03
CA TYR A 145 5.22 3.00 27.66
C TYR A 145 3.93 3.76 27.39
N VAL A 146 3.59 4.70 28.28
CA VAL A 146 2.59 5.73 28.04
C VAL A 146 3.22 7.11 28.19
N TRP A 147 2.72 8.07 27.44
CA TRP A 147 3.20 9.44 27.49
C TRP A 147 2.09 10.45 27.25
N ARG A 148 2.35 11.70 27.66
CA ARG A 148 1.48 12.84 27.43
C ARG A 148 2.31 14.12 27.33
N VAL A 149 1.74 15.14 26.70
CA VAL A 149 2.37 16.45 26.51
C VAL A 149 1.41 17.57 26.89
N ARG A 150 1.96 18.70 27.35
CA ARG A 150 1.26 19.98 27.49
C ARG A 150 2.11 21.11 26.94
N THR A 151 1.47 22.20 26.53
CA THR A 151 2.10 23.32 25.81
C THR A 151 1.76 24.65 26.44
N TRP A 152 2.60 25.66 26.25
CA TRP A 152 2.37 27.03 26.69
C TRP A 152 2.07 27.89 25.47
N ASN A 153 1.03 28.72 25.56
CA ASN A 153 0.61 29.59 24.46
C ASN A 153 1.47 30.88 24.35
N SER A 154 1.14 31.77 23.41
CA SER A 154 1.84 33.06 23.26
C SER A 154 1.75 33.96 24.50
N GLY A 155 0.68 33.84 25.29
CA GLY A 155 0.47 34.52 26.57
C GLY A 155 1.12 33.83 27.77
N GLY A 156 1.92 32.78 27.58
CA GLY A 156 2.57 32.03 28.66
C GLY A 156 1.60 31.18 29.50
N THR A 157 0.38 30.95 29.02
CA THR A 157 -0.61 30.10 29.71
C THR A 157 -0.42 28.65 29.28
N ALA A 158 -0.21 27.76 30.26
CA ALA A 158 -0.12 26.33 30.04
C ALA A 158 -1.49 25.71 29.68
N SER A 159 -1.48 24.75 28.76
CA SER A 159 -2.64 23.93 28.41
C SER A 159 -2.97 22.91 29.50
N GLY A 160 -4.13 22.28 29.37
CA GLY A 160 -4.33 20.95 29.95
C GLY A 160 -3.36 19.94 29.35
N TRP A 161 -3.12 18.84 30.05
CA TRP A 161 -2.41 17.69 29.46
C TRP A 161 -3.22 17.10 28.30
N SER A 162 -2.54 16.65 27.25
CA SER A 162 -3.11 15.80 26.23
C SER A 162 -3.74 14.54 26.84
N ALA A 163 -4.60 13.86 26.06
CA ALA A 163 -4.84 12.44 26.32
C ALA A 163 -3.50 11.69 26.37
N ALA A 164 -3.40 10.67 27.21
CA ALA A 164 -2.21 9.83 27.25
C ALA A 164 -2.21 8.89 26.02
N ALA A 165 -1.12 8.91 25.26
CA ALA A 165 -0.86 7.97 24.17
C ALA A 165 0.09 6.85 24.67
N SER A 166 0.05 5.70 24.02
CA SER A 166 1.00 4.60 24.24
C SER A 166 2.08 4.56 23.16
N PHE A 167 3.18 3.87 23.44
CA PHE A 167 4.04 3.25 22.42
C PHE A 167 4.75 2.04 23.04
N GLY A 168 5.11 1.07 22.20
CA GLY A 168 5.93 -0.08 22.56
C GLY A 168 7.30 0.00 21.92
N THR A 169 8.26 -0.67 22.53
CA THR A 169 9.58 -0.92 21.95
C THR A 169 9.75 -2.36 21.49
N GLY A 170 10.41 -2.55 20.36
CA GLY A 170 10.71 -3.88 19.85
C GLY A 170 11.65 -4.70 20.76
N PRO A 171 11.59 -6.05 20.69
CA PRO A 171 12.52 -6.97 21.38
C PRO A 171 13.99 -6.87 20.92
N GLY A 172 14.27 -6.16 19.82
CA GLY A 172 15.62 -5.96 19.28
C GLY A 172 16.13 -7.12 18.42
N ARG A 173 17.44 -7.10 18.12
CA ARG A 173 18.08 -7.90 17.05
C ARG A 173 18.14 -9.43 17.25
N SER A 174 17.72 -9.95 18.40
CA SER A 174 17.72 -11.40 18.70
C SER A 174 16.72 -11.73 19.81
N TRP A 175 15.92 -12.79 19.65
CA TRP A 175 14.82 -13.11 20.57
C TRP A 175 15.12 -14.42 21.33
N PRO A 176 15.85 -14.38 22.47
CA PRO A 176 16.27 -15.59 23.17
C PRO A 176 15.12 -16.39 23.81
N GLY A 177 13.93 -15.79 23.92
CA GLY A 177 12.71 -16.44 24.44
C GLY A 177 11.92 -17.22 23.38
N ALA A 178 12.30 -17.13 22.10
CA ALA A 178 11.58 -17.71 20.98
C ALA A 178 12.56 -18.41 20.01
N SER A 179 12.05 -19.23 19.12
CA SER A 179 12.83 -19.86 18.04
C SER A 179 11.97 -19.96 16.79
N PRO A 180 12.53 -19.74 15.58
CA PRO A 180 11.76 -19.91 14.36
C PRO A 180 11.29 -21.36 14.21
N ILE A 181 10.05 -21.53 13.76
CA ILE A 181 9.39 -22.84 13.61
C ILE A 181 8.77 -22.99 12.23
N TRP A 182 8.52 -24.24 11.83
CA TRP A 182 7.71 -24.60 10.67
C TRP A 182 7.07 -25.99 10.85
N ALA A 183 6.21 -26.41 9.93
CA ALA A 183 5.78 -27.81 9.87
C ALA A 183 6.96 -28.75 9.52
N PRO A 184 6.96 -29.98 10.06
CA PRO A 184 7.83 -31.05 9.54
C PRO A 184 7.36 -31.52 8.17
N ASP A 185 8.31 -31.89 7.30
CA ASP A 185 8.02 -32.47 6.00
C ASP A 185 7.32 -33.82 6.18
N ALA A 186 6.12 -33.97 5.59
CA ALA A 186 5.30 -35.18 5.71
C ALA A 186 5.69 -36.29 4.71
N LEU A 187 6.97 -36.40 4.36
CA LEU A 187 7.46 -37.29 3.31
C LEU A 187 7.27 -38.76 3.69
N TRP A 188 6.68 -39.53 2.76
CA TRP A 188 6.52 -40.96 2.93
C TRP A 188 7.88 -41.69 2.99
N GLN A 189 8.05 -42.50 4.04
CA GLN A 189 9.20 -43.37 4.23
C GLN A 189 9.01 -44.64 3.36
N ASP A 190 9.29 -45.84 3.87
CA ASP A 190 9.20 -47.05 3.05
C ASP A 190 7.75 -47.42 2.68
N TYR A 191 7.51 -47.67 1.39
CA TYR A 191 6.21 -48.06 0.84
C TYR A 191 6.32 -48.99 -0.38
N THR A 192 5.20 -49.62 -0.71
CA THR A 192 4.93 -50.23 -2.01
C THR A 192 4.02 -49.30 -2.81
N PHE A 193 4.45 -48.90 -4.00
CA PHE A 193 3.69 -48.15 -4.99
C PHE A 193 3.34 -49.09 -6.14
N GLN A 194 2.06 -49.23 -6.46
CA GLN A 194 1.57 -50.12 -7.50
C GLN A 194 0.37 -49.51 -8.24
N GLY A 195 0.05 -50.11 -9.38
CA GLY A 195 -1.16 -49.82 -10.15
C GLY A 195 -0.99 -50.32 -11.58
N THR A 196 -1.75 -49.76 -12.50
CA THR A 196 -1.67 -50.10 -13.93
C THR A 196 -1.19 -48.92 -14.78
N PHE A 197 -0.67 -49.24 -15.96
CA PHE A 197 -0.39 -48.25 -17.00
C PHE A 197 -0.66 -48.78 -18.41
N VAL A 198 -0.91 -47.85 -19.32
CA VAL A 198 -0.94 -48.03 -20.78
C VAL A 198 0.06 -47.07 -21.40
N ILE A 199 0.82 -47.53 -22.40
CA ILE A 199 1.63 -46.64 -23.23
C ILE A 199 0.74 -46.14 -24.37
N ASP A 200 0.47 -44.83 -24.39
CA ASP A 200 -0.28 -44.16 -25.46
C ASP A 200 0.65 -43.60 -26.54
N ALA A 201 1.83 -43.11 -26.12
CA ALA A 201 2.92 -42.78 -27.02
C ALA A 201 4.27 -43.04 -26.37
N LYS A 202 5.06 -43.91 -27.02
CA LYS A 202 6.49 -44.17 -26.76
C LYS A 202 6.82 -44.85 -25.43
N TYR A 203 6.63 -44.17 -24.28
CA TYR A 203 6.99 -44.67 -22.95
C TYR A 203 5.94 -44.28 -21.90
N ALA A 204 5.80 -45.10 -20.86
CA ALA A 204 5.16 -44.71 -19.60
C ALA A 204 6.25 -44.48 -18.54
N SER A 205 6.13 -43.44 -17.72
CA SER A 205 7.11 -43.18 -16.66
C SER A 205 6.45 -42.80 -15.34
N VAL A 206 6.96 -43.37 -14.25
CA VAL A 206 6.51 -43.11 -12.87
C VAL A 206 7.65 -42.53 -12.05
N THR A 207 7.34 -41.59 -11.15
CA THR A 207 8.27 -41.03 -10.18
C THR A 207 8.00 -41.58 -8.79
N PHE A 208 9.05 -41.69 -7.97
CA PHE A 208 8.94 -42.15 -6.57
C PHE A 208 10.11 -41.64 -5.73
N ARG A 209 9.92 -41.63 -4.39
CA ARG A 209 10.69 -40.81 -3.43
C ARG A 209 10.77 -39.34 -3.88
N GLU A 210 9.68 -38.83 -4.43
CA GLU A 210 9.60 -37.44 -4.90
C GLU A 210 9.51 -36.50 -3.70
N THR A 211 10.44 -35.56 -3.59
CA THR A 211 10.39 -34.50 -2.57
C THR A 211 9.76 -33.22 -3.12
N ASP A 212 10.00 -32.96 -4.41
CA ASP A 212 9.32 -31.98 -5.25
C ASP A 212 9.51 -32.37 -6.74
N THR A 213 8.95 -31.60 -7.67
CA THR A 213 8.99 -31.88 -9.11
C THR A 213 10.38 -31.72 -9.77
N ARG A 214 11.45 -31.49 -9.00
CA ARG A 214 12.85 -31.37 -9.43
C ARG A 214 13.75 -32.46 -8.84
N ASP A 215 13.26 -33.16 -7.82
CA ASP A 215 14.05 -34.05 -6.96
C ASP A 215 13.27 -35.36 -6.68
N PHE A 216 13.56 -36.39 -7.49
CA PHE A 216 12.90 -37.72 -7.46
C PHE A 216 13.70 -38.83 -8.16
N TYR A 217 13.30 -40.09 -7.96
CA TYR A 217 13.63 -41.19 -8.88
C TYR A 217 12.60 -41.29 -10.00
N LEU A 218 13.03 -41.61 -11.22
CA LEU A 218 12.19 -41.76 -12.41
C LEU A 218 12.39 -43.13 -13.05
N TRP A 219 11.34 -43.95 -13.05
CA TRP A 219 11.33 -45.23 -13.73
C TRP A 219 10.58 -45.10 -15.05
N GLN A 220 11.32 -45.17 -16.15
CA GLN A 220 10.77 -45.09 -17.51
C GLN A 220 10.66 -46.50 -18.11
N PHE A 221 9.42 -46.94 -18.35
CA PHE A 221 9.06 -48.20 -19.00
C PHE A 221 8.95 -47.99 -20.50
N LYS A 222 9.84 -48.62 -21.28
CA LYS A 222 10.01 -48.32 -22.70
C LYS A 222 9.40 -49.38 -23.61
N GLY A 223 8.38 -48.99 -24.38
CA GLY A 223 7.74 -49.84 -25.39
C GLY A 223 8.40 -49.77 -26.77
N ASN A 224 7.59 -50.05 -27.80
CA ASN A 224 7.90 -49.81 -29.22
C ASN A 224 9.27 -50.33 -29.71
N GLY A 225 9.68 -51.51 -29.24
CA GLY A 225 10.89 -52.20 -29.70
C GLY A 225 12.14 -51.89 -28.88
N GLU A 226 12.13 -50.90 -27.98
CA GLU A 226 13.20 -50.74 -26.98
C GLU A 226 13.06 -51.81 -25.88
N ASN A 227 11.85 -52.06 -25.38
CA ASN A 227 11.52 -53.11 -24.41
C ASN A 227 12.49 -53.16 -23.22
N THR A 228 12.76 -52.00 -22.63
CA THR A 228 13.69 -51.84 -21.50
C THR A 228 13.05 -51.01 -20.38
N ILE A 229 13.63 -51.11 -19.19
CA ILE A 229 13.38 -50.20 -18.08
C ILE A 229 14.61 -49.33 -17.86
N ALA A 230 14.42 -48.02 -17.68
CA ALA A 230 15.53 -47.05 -17.56
C ALA A 230 15.51 -46.32 -16.19
N PRO A 231 16.17 -46.88 -15.17
CA PRO A 231 16.44 -46.27 -13.86
C PRO A 231 17.15 -44.91 -13.91
N GLN A 232 16.47 -43.86 -13.47
CA GLN A 232 16.98 -42.48 -13.43
C GLN A 232 16.73 -41.81 -12.08
N VAL A 233 17.51 -40.76 -11.82
CA VAL A 233 17.33 -39.82 -10.71
C VAL A 233 17.38 -38.40 -11.27
N GLN A 234 16.46 -37.54 -10.84
CA GLN A 234 16.55 -36.09 -11.03
C GLN A 234 16.94 -35.46 -9.69
N LYS A 235 17.93 -34.57 -9.69
CA LYS A 235 18.37 -33.85 -8.50
C LYS A 235 18.60 -32.38 -8.81
N ASN A 236 18.02 -31.47 -8.01
CA ASN A 236 17.96 -30.04 -8.27
C ASN A 236 17.52 -29.72 -9.71
N GLY A 237 16.66 -30.55 -10.30
CA GLY A 237 16.19 -30.42 -11.68
C GLY A 237 17.09 -31.05 -12.76
N THR A 238 18.24 -31.62 -12.40
CA THR A 238 19.18 -32.25 -13.35
C THR A 238 19.04 -33.78 -13.35
N PHE A 239 18.83 -34.38 -14.52
CA PHE A 239 18.71 -35.83 -14.69
C PHE A 239 20.07 -36.55 -14.76
N SER A 240 20.15 -37.73 -14.17
CA SER A 240 21.20 -38.72 -14.46
C SER A 240 20.64 -40.16 -14.43
N ASN A 241 21.27 -41.07 -15.17
CA ASN A 241 20.94 -42.50 -15.12
C ASN A 241 21.60 -43.13 -13.90
N LEU A 242 20.85 -43.90 -13.10
CA LEU A 242 21.42 -44.66 -11.98
C LEU A 242 22.22 -45.88 -12.46
N LYS A 243 21.80 -46.47 -13.59
CA LYS A 243 22.50 -47.54 -14.30
C LYS A 243 22.07 -47.60 -15.77
N ALA A 244 22.61 -48.56 -16.53
CA ALA A 244 22.16 -48.83 -17.88
C ALA A 244 20.70 -49.33 -17.89
N ALA A 245 19.99 -49.12 -19.01
CA ALA A 245 18.63 -49.63 -19.16
C ALA A 245 18.63 -51.16 -19.29
N GLU A 246 17.77 -51.84 -18.52
CA GLU A 246 17.71 -53.30 -18.42
C GLU A 246 16.61 -53.87 -19.33
N PRO A 247 16.81 -55.01 -20.00
CA PRO A 247 15.82 -55.61 -20.88
C PRO A 247 14.63 -56.20 -20.11
N LEU A 248 13.42 -55.97 -20.61
CA LEU A 248 12.19 -56.50 -20.03
C LEU A 248 11.96 -57.97 -20.44
N PRO A 249 11.33 -58.80 -19.57
CA PRO A 249 11.07 -60.21 -19.85
C PRO A 249 9.96 -60.45 -20.90
N PHE A 250 9.26 -59.39 -21.32
CA PHE A 250 8.26 -59.38 -22.39
C PHE A 250 8.24 -57.98 -23.04
N ALA A 251 7.70 -57.90 -24.27
CA ALA A 251 7.55 -56.63 -24.96
C ALA A 251 6.40 -55.80 -24.39
N LEU A 252 6.60 -54.48 -24.30
CA LEU A 252 5.54 -53.52 -23.99
C LEU A 252 4.96 -52.99 -25.31
N ALA A 253 3.66 -53.16 -25.50
CA ALA A 253 2.92 -52.75 -26.69
C ALA A 253 1.96 -51.60 -26.36
N ASP A 254 1.87 -50.63 -27.27
CA ASP A 254 0.98 -49.48 -27.12
C ASP A 254 -0.50 -49.93 -27.01
N GLY A 255 -1.29 -49.20 -26.23
CA GLY A 255 -2.70 -49.54 -25.96
C GLY A 255 -2.93 -50.83 -25.15
N THR A 256 -1.88 -51.47 -24.61
CA THR A 256 -1.99 -52.66 -23.74
C THR A 256 -1.80 -52.28 -22.28
N VAL A 257 -2.66 -52.83 -21.39
CA VAL A 257 -2.59 -52.60 -19.94
C VAL A 257 -1.56 -53.52 -19.28
N TYR A 258 -0.69 -52.92 -18.47
CA TYR A 258 0.32 -53.60 -17.66
C TYR A 258 0.21 -53.18 -16.20
N ASP A 259 0.37 -54.11 -15.27
CA ASP A 259 0.51 -53.79 -13.86
C ASP A 259 1.98 -53.54 -13.52
N PHE A 260 2.24 -52.54 -12.67
CA PHE A 260 3.53 -52.28 -12.08
C PHE A 260 3.49 -52.33 -10.55
N ARG A 261 4.64 -52.66 -9.95
CA ARG A 261 4.84 -52.57 -8.50
C ARG A 261 6.29 -52.18 -8.22
N ILE A 262 6.50 -51.09 -7.50
CA ILE A 262 7.79 -50.65 -6.96
C ILE A 262 7.72 -50.79 -5.44
N VAL A 263 8.60 -51.63 -4.87
CA VAL A 263 8.82 -51.71 -3.42
C VAL A 263 10.04 -50.85 -3.10
N ALA A 264 9.82 -49.73 -2.41
CA ALA A 264 10.87 -48.83 -1.96
C ALA A 264 11.14 -49.05 -0.47
N ALA A 265 12.25 -49.72 -0.15
CA ALA A 265 12.63 -50.11 1.20
C ALA A 265 14.05 -49.64 1.53
N GLY A 266 14.17 -48.66 2.42
CA GLY A 266 15.39 -47.89 2.63
C GLY A 266 15.94 -47.36 1.30
N SER A 267 17.21 -47.65 1.05
CA SER A 267 17.93 -47.29 -0.19
C SER A 267 17.75 -48.28 -1.35
N THR A 268 16.90 -49.31 -1.24
CA THR A 268 16.72 -50.34 -2.29
C THR A 268 15.32 -50.32 -2.87
N PHE A 269 15.26 -50.26 -4.19
CA PHE A 269 14.03 -50.16 -4.97
C PHE A 269 13.91 -51.41 -5.85
N THR A 270 12.80 -52.13 -5.70
CA THR A 270 12.58 -53.42 -6.37
C THR A 270 11.32 -53.33 -7.22
N THR A 271 11.47 -53.48 -8.54
CA THR A 271 10.38 -53.25 -9.51
C THR A 271 9.92 -54.54 -10.15
N TYR A 272 8.61 -54.73 -10.19
CA TYR A 272 7.94 -55.84 -10.82
C TYR A 272 6.97 -55.35 -11.90
N LEU A 273 6.83 -56.13 -12.97
CA LEU A 273 5.83 -55.93 -14.01
C LEU A 273 5.09 -57.24 -14.32
N LYS A 274 3.86 -57.13 -14.77
CA LYS A 274 3.14 -58.20 -15.50
C LYS A 274 2.11 -57.59 -16.48
N PRO A 275 1.74 -58.27 -17.57
CA PRO A 275 0.54 -57.90 -18.33
C PRO A 275 -0.70 -58.03 -17.42
N ALA A 276 -1.71 -57.17 -17.58
CA ALA A 276 -2.92 -57.21 -16.74
C ALA A 276 -3.64 -58.57 -16.76
N THR A 277 -3.58 -59.28 -17.89
CA THR A 277 -4.12 -60.64 -18.07
C THR A 277 -3.27 -61.75 -17.43
N GLY A 278 -2.11 -61.41 -16.87
CA GLY A 278 -1.14 -62.32 -16.28
C GLY A 278 -1.29 -62.48 -14.76
N THR A 279 -1.10 -63.70 -14.27
CA THR A 279 -1.21 -64.06 -12.84
C THR A 279 0.10 -63.98 -12.06
N SER A 280 1.24 -63.80 -12.73
CA SER A 280 2.58 -63.87 -12.13
C SER A 280 3.36 -62.58 -12.34
N TRP A 281 3.87 -62.00 -11.25
CA TRP A 281 4.79 -60.87 -11.30
C TRP A 281 6.19 -61.29 -11.75
N SER A 282 6.78 -60.55 -12.68
CA SER A 282 8.19 -60.68 -13.07
C SER A 282 9.01 -59.59 -12.40
N LEU A 283 10.10 -59.94 -11.72
CA LEU A 283 11.10 -58.96 -11.27
C LEU A 283 11.80 -58.40 -12.52
N VAL A 284 11.74 -57.08 -12.71
CA VAL A 284 12.35 -56.41 -13.88
C VAL A 284 13.48 -55.46 -13.51
N ASP A 285 13.53 -54.99 -12.26
CA ASP A 285 14.62 -54.16 -11.78
C ASP A 285 14.90 -54.33 -10.28
N THR A 286 16.18 -54.28 -9.92
CA THR A 286 16.62 -53.89 -8.58
C THR A 286 17.67 -52.80 -8.71
N THR A 287 17.46 -51.69 -8.01
CA THR A 287 18.39 -50.56 -7.94
C THR A 287 18.60 -50.16 -6.49
N THR A 288 19.81 -49.75 -6.15
CA THR A 288 20.15 -49.19 -4.84
C THR A 288 20.71 -47.79 -5.02
N ASP A 289 20.13 -46.80 -4.34
CA ASP A 289 20.63 -45.42 -4.29
C ASP A 289 20.21 -44.74 -2.97
N THR A 290 20.95 -43.72 -2.53
CA THR A 290 20.74 -43.04 -1.24
C THR A 290 20.38 -41.56 -1.37
N THR A 291 20.11 -41.06 -2.58
CA THR A 291 19.81 -39.65 -2.83
C THR A 291 18.53 -39.18 -2.13
N PHE A 292 17.44 -39.96 -2.20
CA PHE A 292 16.15 -39.61 -1.61
C PHE A 292 15.66 -40.73 -0.67
N PRO A 293 15.80 -40.58 0.66
CA PRO A 293 15.42 -41.59 1.64
C PRO A 293 13.90 -41.63 1.94
N ALA A 294 13.16 -40.62 1.49
CA ALA A 294 11.73 -40.43 1.69
C ALA A 294 11.16 -39.54 0.57
N GLY A 295 9.86 -39.65 0.30
CA GLY A 295 9.16 -38.82 -0.68
C GLY A 295 7.95 -39.52 -1.30
N GLY A 296 7.10 -38.77 -1.97
CA GLY A 296 5.87 -39.25 -2.61
C GLY A 296 6.07 -40.02 -3.91
N ILE A 297 5.00 -40.11 -4.70
CA ILE A 297 4.93 -40.74 -6.03
C ILE A 297 4.47 -39.73 -7.08
N GLY A 298 4.61 -40.06 -8.36
CA GLY A 298 4.09 -39.22 -9.43
C GLY A 298 4.28 -39.78 -10.83
N PHE A 299 4.12 -38.92 -11.82
CA PHE A 299 4.17 -39.22 -13.25
C PHE A 299 4.86 -38.11 -14.02
N ARG A 300 5.60 -38.49 -15.06
CA ARG A 300 6.36 -37.55 -15.90
C ARG A 300 6.41 -38.01 -17.35
N THR A 301 6.27 -37.07 -18.28
CA THR A 301 6.37 -37.30 -19.72
C THR A 301 7.28 -36.26 -20.39
N GLY A 302 8.09 -36.70 -21.34
CA GLY A 302 8.80 -35.82 -22.28
C GLY A 302 7.90 -35.32 -23.42
N MET A 303 8.48 -34.50 -24.31
CA MET A 303 7.78 -33.90 -25.48
C MET A 303 7.21 -34.92 -26.48
N SER A 304 7.57 -36.22 -26.35
CA SER A 304 7.16 -37.30 -27.24
C SER A 304 6.60 -38.51 -26.49
N GLU A 305 6.17 -38.33 -25.25
CA GLU A 305 5.76 -39.40 -24.34
C GLU A 305 4.32 -39.11 -23.86
N GLN A 306 3.44 -40.11 -23.85
CA GLN A 306 2.07 -40.04 -23.33
C GLN A 306 1.72 -41.40 -22.73
N ALA A 307 1.03 -41.42 -21.59
CA ALA A 307 0.63 -42.63 -20.91
C ALA A 307 -0.60 -42.42 -20.03
N THR A 308 -1.38 -43.48 -19.86
CA THR A 308 -2.58 -43.54 -19.02
C THR A 308 -2.31 -44.44 -17.82
N PHE A 309 -2.77 -44.05 -16.64
CA PHE A 309 -2.55 -44.76 -15.38
C PHE A 309 -3.86 -44.98 -14.63
N ASP A 310 -3.98 -46.12 -13.93
CA ASP A 310 -5.20 -46.50 -13.20
C ASP A 310 -4.89 -47.40 -11.99
N ASP A 311 -5.86 -47.63 -11.10
CA ASP A 311 -5.76 -48.44 -9.88
C ASP A 311 -4.51 -48.11 -9.02
N ILE A 312 -4.26 -46.83 -8.76
CA ILE A 312 -3.03 -46.38 -8.10
C ILE A 312 -3.11 -46.54 -6.58
N ASP A 313 -2.32 -47.46 -6.04
CA ASP A 313 -2.19 -47.75 -4.61
C ASP A 313 -0.78 -47.47 -4.08
N VAL A 314 -0.70 -46.82 -2.91
CA VAL A 314 0.52 -46.67 -2.12
C VAL A 314 0.28 -47.18 -0.69
N THR A 315 1.02 -48.20 -0.29
CA THR A 315 0.91 -48.81 1.04
C THR A 315 2.25 -48.75 1.78
N GLY A 316 2.29 -48.09 2.94
CA GLY A 316 3.46 -47.98 3.80
C GLY A 316 3.88 -49.30 4.44
N SER A 317 5.10 -49.36 4.95
CA SER A 317 5.72 -50.58 5.53
C SER A 317 4.94 -51.27 6.67
N GLY A 318 4.03 -50.55 7.35
CA GLY A 318 3.12 -51.09 8.37
C GLY A 318 1.76 -51.58 7.86
N GLY A 319 1.50 -51.53 6.55
CA GLY A 319 0.19 -51.81 5.95
C GLY A 319 -0.78 -50.62 5.92
N THR A 320 -0.31 -49.42 6.31
CA THR A 320 -1.07 -48.17 6.22
C THR A 320 -1.26 -47.77 4.76
N VAL A 321 -2.49 -47.54 4.32
CA VAL A 321 -2.76 -46.91 3.01
C VAL A 321 -2.31 -45.45 3.09
N LEU A 322 -1.36 -45.07 2.25
CA LEU A 322 -0.83 -43.71 2.14
C LEU A 322 -1.52 -42.91 1.03
N TYR A 323 -1.92 -43.61 -0.03
CA TYR A 323 -2.72 -43.10 -1.15
C TYR A 323 -3.43 -44.28 -1.83
N SER A 324 -4.64 -44.08 -2.34
CA SER A 324 -5.37 -45.05 -3.16
C SER A 324 -6.37 -44.29 -4.04
N ASN A 325 -6.39 -44.55 -5.35
CA ASN A 325 -7.29 -43.89 -6.30
C ASN A 325 -7.50 -44.74 -7.56
N ASP A 326 -8.77 -45.00 -7.90
CA ASP A 326 -9.23 -45.72 -9.10
C ASP A 326 -9.76 -44.79 -10.20
N PHE A 327 -9.58 -43.47 -10.01
CA PHE A 327 -10.03 -42.38 -10.90
C PHE A 327 -11.49 -42.46 -11.41
N SER A 328 -12.34 -43.26 -10.75
CA SER A 328 -13.75 -43.45 -11.11
C SER A 328 -14.61 -42.20 -10.87
N ALA A 329 -14.12 -41.28 -10.02
CA ALA A 329 -14.73 -40.00 -9.68
C ALA A 329 -14.06 -38.84 -10.45
N PRO A 330 -14.77 -38.16 -11.38
CA PRO A 330 -14.20 -37.05 -12.14
C PRO A 330 -13.87 -35.86 -11.21
N GLY A 331 -12.62 -35.38 -11.29
CA GLY A 331 -12.13 -34.19 -10.58
C GLY A 331 -11.22 -34.46 -9.37
N ALA A 332 -11.06 -35.70 -8.93
CA ALA A 332 -10.22 -36.06 -7.78
C ALA A 332 -8.97 -36.84 -8.20
N THR A 333 -8.02 -36.21 -8.89
CA THR A 333 -6.75 -36.88 -9.28
C THR A 333 -5.75 -36.96 -8.14
N GLY A 334 -5.67 -35.95 -7.27
CA GLY A 334 -4.59 -35.82 -6.27
C GLY A 334 -3.23 -35.45 -6.87
N PHE A 335 -3.17 -35.16 -8.18
CA PHE A 335 -1.98 -34.81 -8.95
C PHE A 335 -2.21 -33.50 -9.71
N SER A 336 -1.20 -32.62 -9.76
CA SER A 336 -1.28 -31.33 -10.45
C SER A 336 -1.19 -31.39 -11.99
N CYS A 337 -1.05 -32.59 -12.56
CA CYS A 337 -1.05 -32.82 -13.99
C CYS A 337 -1.90 -34.05 -14.38
N GLY A 338 -2.27 -34.11 -15.66
CA GLY A 338 -3.12 -35.14 -16.22
C GLY A 338 -4.61 -34.77 -16.23
N THR A 339 -5.41 -35.64 -16.83
CA THR A 339 -6.87 -35.49 -16.94
C THR A 339 -7.51 -36.87 -16.82
N VAL A 340 -8.61 -36.98 -16.05
CA VAL A 340 -9.37 -38.23 -16.00
C VAL A 340 -10.14 -38.40 -17.32
N VAL A 341 -9.78 -39.42 -18.09
CA VAL A 341 -10.43 -39.81 -19.35
C VAL A 341 -10.83 -41.27 -19.22
N ASP A 342 -12.10 -41.58 -19.50
CA ASP A 342 -12.66 -42.94 -19.41
C ASP A 342 -12.35 -43.68 -18.09
N GLN A 343 -12.40 -42.94 -16.97
CA GLN A 343 -12.10 -43.40 -15.59
C GLN A 343 -10.63 -43.72 -15.30
N ALA A 344 -9.68 -43.30 -16.14
CA ALA A 344 -8.24 -43.43 -15.88
C ALA A 344 -7.51 -42.08 -16.02
N LEU A 345 -6.35 -41.94 -15.38
CA LEU A 345 -5.53 -40.71 -15.41
C LEU A 345 -4.66 -40.67 -16.67
N PHE A 346 -5.07 -39.90 -17.67
CA PHE A 346 -4.27 -39.63 -18.87
C PHE A 346 -3.23 -38.54 -18.62
N ILE A 347 -1.95 -38.83 -18.86
CA ILE A 347 -0.84 -37.88 -18.78
C ILE A 347 -0.38 -37.52 -20.21
N ASP A 348 -0.66 -36.28 -20.62
CA ASP A 348 -0.24 -35.74 -21.92
C ASP A 348 1.29 -35.48 -21.97
N LYS A 349 1.80 -34.89 -23.04
CA LYS A 349 3.23 -34.57 -23.27
C LYS A 349 3.73 -33.47 -22.34
N SER A 350 5.03 -33.53 -22.05
CA SER A 350 5.76 -32.50 -21.28
C SER A 350 5.20 -32.24 -19.87
N GLN A 351 4.55 -33.23 -19.26
CA GLN A 351 3.96 -33.13 -17.93
C GLN A 351 4.92 -33.64 -16.86
N ASN A 352 4.77 -33.14 -15.63
CA ASN A 352 5.53 -33.56 -14.47
C ASN A 352 4.74 -33.21 -13.21
N CYS A 353 4.29 -34.20 -12.45
CA CYS A 353 3.54 -33.98 -11.22
C CYS A 353 3.62 -35.19 -10.29
N GLY A 354 3.39 -34.95 -9.00
CA GLY A 354 3.35 -35.98 -7.98
C GLY A 354 2.47 -35.62 -6.79
N THR A 355 2.40 -36.55 -5.83
CA THR A 355 1.60 -36.50 -4.61
C THR A 355 2.31 -37.28 -3.49
N GLY A 356 1.97 -37.02 -2.24
CA GLY A 356 2.58 -37.72 -1.08
C GLY A 356 3.91 -37.14 -0.58
N PHE A 357 4.45 -36.15 -1.28
CA PHE A 357 5.17 -35.05 -0.66
C PHE A 357 4.13 -33.97 -0.35
N GLY A 358 3.60 -34.00 0.87
CA GLY A 358 2.74 -32.91 1.34
C GLY A 358 3.57 -31.64 1.40
N SER A 359 3.35 -30.72 0.45
CA SER A 359 3.99 -29.40 0.48
C SER A 359 3.77 -28.79 1.86
N VAL A 360 4.84 -28.31 2.47
CA VAL A 360 4.78 -27.51 3.69
C VAL A 360 4.83 -26.02 3.37
N ASP A 361 4.66 -25.61 2.10
CA ASP A 361 4.65 -24.19 1.72
C ASP A 361 3.53 -23.47 2.46
N TRP A 362 2.36 -24.10 2.55
CA TRP A 362 1.28 -23.72 3.47
C TRP A 362 1.44 -24.38 4.84
N VAL A 363 1.32 -23.60 5.92
CA VAL A 363 1.33 -24.13 7.29
C VAL A 363 0.35 -23.42 8.22
N PHE A 364 -0.39 -24.20 8.98
CA PHE A 364 -1.10 -23.73 10.18
C PHE A 364 -0.20 -23.95 11.40
N LEU A 365 0.08 -22.88 12.14
CA LEU A 365 0.88 -22.86 13.36
C LEU A 365 0.01 -22.38 14.53
N ARG A 366 0.12 -23.02 15.70
CA ARG A 366 -0.50 -22.49 16.93
C ARG A 366 0.27 -22.79 18.20
N GLY A 367 0.23 -21.85 19.12
CA GLY A 367 0.76 -21.96 20.48
C GLY A 367 -0.28 -21.54 21.50
N GLN A 368 -0.34 -22.22 22.65
CA GLN A 368 -1.24 -21.88 23.74
C GLN A 368 -0.45 -21.63 25.04
N THR A 369 -0.80 -20.56 25.75
CA THR A 369 -0.23 -20.18 27.05
C THR A 369 -1.35 -19.87 28.04
N THR A 370 -1.06 -19.92 29.34
CA THR A 370 -2.02 -19.53 30.38
C THR A 370 -1.48 -18.32 31.13
N LEU A 371 -2.26 -17.25 31.19
CA LEU A 371 -1.88 -16.03 31.89
C LEU A 371 -2.13 -16.16 33.39
N ALA A 372 -1.38 -15.41 34.19
CA ALA A 372 -1.46 -15.47 35.65
C ALA A 372 -2.86 -15.07 36.15
N ALA A 373 -3.49 -15.94 36.95
CA ALA A 373 -4.79 -15.65 37.56
C ALA A 373 -4.68 -14.54 38.61
N GLY A 374 -5.69 -13.66 38.67
CA GLY A 374 -5.76 -12.57 39.65
C GLY A 374 -4.80 -11.39 39.40
N ARG A 375 -4.04 -11.38 38.30
CA ARG A 375 -3.23 -10.23 37.87
C ARG A 375 -3.93 -9.46 36.76
N GLN A 376 -3.96 -8.13 36.87
CA GLN A 376 -4.46 -7.25 35.83
C GLN A 376 -3.35 -6.98 34.80
N ILE A 377 -3.67 -7.12 33.51
CA ILE A 377 -2.77 -6.77 32.41
C ILE A 377 -2.69 -5.24 32.34
N ALA A 378 -1.47 -4.71 32.21
CA ALA A 378 -1.19 -3.29 31.97
C ALA A 378 -1.08 -3.00 30.46
N TRP A 379 -0.36 -3.86 29.74
CA TRP A 379 -0.26 -3.90 28.28
C TRP A 379 0.22 -5.30 27.84
N ALA A 380 0.00 -5.65 26.58
CA ALA A 380 0.59 -6.82 25.95
C ALA A 380 0.84 -6.58 24.46
N HIS A 381 2.07 -6.83 24.01
CA HIS A 381 2.44 -6.73 22.59
C HIS A 381 2.84 -8.10 22.05
N LEU A 382 2.46 -8.37 20.81
CA LEU A 382 2.88 -9.53 20.04
C LEU A 382 3.81 -9.07 18.92
N TYR A 383 5.02 -9.63 18.86
CA TYR A 383 5.96 -9.38 17.77
C TYR A 383 6.02 -10.61 16.87
N ALA A 384 6.01 -10.43 15.55
CA ALA A 384 6.06 -11.53 14.60
C ALA A 384 6.86 -11.22 13.32
N THR A 385 7.48 -12.26 12.76
CA THR A 385 8.17 -12.24 11.46
C THR A 385 8.11 -13.61 10.79
N GLY A 386 8.33 -13.66 9.49
CA GLY A 386 8.42 -14.90 8.72
C GLY A 386 9.20 -14.72 7.42
N ALA A 387 9.71 -15.79 6.85
CA ALA A 387 10.49 -15.73 5.62
C ALA A 387 10.29 -16.97 4.75
N SER A 388 10.34 -16.84 3.40
CA SER A 388 10.73 -15.62 2.65
C SER A 388 9.54 -14.90 1.99
N THR A 389 9.56 -13.56 2.01
CA THR A 389 8.67 -12.66 1.24
C THR A 389 9.09 -12.52 -0.23
N ALA A 390 10.33 -12.90 -0.57
CA ALA A 390 10.92 -12.67 -1.89
C ALA A 390 10.21 -13.40 -3.06
N PRO A 391 9.71 -14.65 -2.93
CA PRO A 391 9.05 -15.30 -4.06
C PRO A 391 7.72 -14.64 -4.46
N THR A 392 6.97 -14.13 -3.48
CA THR A 392 5.57 -13.71 -3.64
C THR A 392 5.40 -12.19 -3.78
N HIS A 393 6.44 -11.41 -3.44
CA HIS A 393 6.40 -9.94 -3.30
C HIS A 393 5.23 -9.44 -2.44
N GLN A 394 4.89 -10.17 -1.37
CA GLN A 394 3.86 -9.83 -0.38
C GLN A 394 4.21 -10.45 0.98
N PHE A 395 3.32 -10.29 1.97
CA PHE A 395 3.44 -10.91 3.29
C PHE A 395 3.52 -12.46 3.24
N VAL A 396 4.03 -13.05 4.33
CA VAL A 396 4.25 -14.50 4.52
C VAL A 396 3.24 -15.10 5.51
N TYR A 397 2.63 -14.33 6.41
CA TYR A 397 1.67 -14.82 7.40
C TYR A 397 0.44 -13.92 7.55
N LYS A 398 -0.72 -14.53 7.85
CA LYS A 398 -1.82 -13.91 8.62
C LYS A 398 -1.72 -14.37 10.09
N LEU A 399 -2.01 -13.49 11.05
CA LEU A 399 -1.83 -13.70 12.49
C LEU A 399 -3.13 -13.49 13.28
N TRP A 400 -3.39 -14.35 14.27
CA TRP A 400 -4.56 -14.28 15.15
C TRP A 400 -4.18 -14.46 16.63
N VAL A 401 -4.91 -13.79 17.52
CA VAL A 401 -4.90 -14.00 18.97
C VAL A 401 -6.31 -14.30 19.45
N ASN A 402 -6.50 -15.46 20.08
CA ASN A 402 -7.79 -15.92 20.59
C ASN A 402 -8.93 -15.89 19.56
N ASP A 403 -8.64 -16.30 18.32
CA ASP A 403 -9.53 -16.27 17.14
C ASP A 403 -9.85 -14.87 16.58
N HIS A 404 -9.25 -13.79 17.11
CA HIS A 404 -9.30 -12.45 16.52
C HIS A 404 -8.11 -12.22 15.61
N PHE A 405 -8.33 -11.74 14.38
CA PHE A 405 -7.26 -11.33 13.47
C PHE A 405 -6.47 -10.16 14.05
N VAL A 406 -5.15 -10.16 13.84
CA VAL A 406 -4.19 -9.20 14.40
C VAL A 406 -3.44 -8.44 13.30
N GLY A 407 -3.06 -9.11 12.22
CA GLY A 407 -2.32 -8.48 11.13
C GLY A 407 -1.68 -9.46 10.15
N VAL A 408 -1.05 -8.90 9.11
CA VAL A 408 -0.22 -9.63 8.14
C VAL A 408 1.23 -9.16 8.19
N GLY A 409 2.16 -10.02 7.78
CA GLY A 409 3.58 -9.66 7.69
C GLY A 409 4.51 -10.78 7.24
N PRO A 410 5.84 -10.57 7.29
CA PRO A 410 6.44 -9.30 7.63
C PRO A 410 6.42 -8.32 6.46
N THR A 411 6.66 -7.05 6.77
CA THR A 411 7.12 -6.05 5.79
C THR A 411 8.37 -6.53 5.05
N ARG A 412 8.48 -6.31 3.72
CA ARG A 412 9.67 -6.70 2.93
C ARG A 412 10.96 -6.03 3.46
N PRO A 413 12.06 -6.78 3.64
CA PRO A 413 13.31 -6.26 4.23
C PRO A 413 14.19 -5.49 3.22
N ILE A 414 15.06 -4.63 3.75
CA ILE A 414 16.12 -3.92 3.01
C ILE A 414 17.46 -4.63 3.21
N GLY A 415 18.11 -5.02 2.11
CA GLY A 415 19.43 -5.65 2.17
C GLY A 415 19.40 -7.06 2.81
N SER A 416 20.10 -7.24 3.93
CA SER A 416 20.24 -8.54 4.62
C SER A 416 19.56 -8.61 5.99
N GLU A 417 18.80 -7.59 6.36
CA GLU A 417 18.06 -7.55 7.63
C GLU A 417 16.83 -8.49 7.61
N THR A 418 16.22 -8.73 8.76
CA THR A 418 14.89 -9.36 8.86
C THR A 418 13.94 -8.41 9.55
N ARG A 419 12.90 -7.93 8.84
CA ARG A 419 11.87 -7.08 9.46
C ARG A 419 10.91 -7.89 10.32
N TYR A 420 10.47 -7.30 11.42
CA TYR A 420 9.38 -7.81 12.26
C TYR A 420 8.38 -6.71 12.58
N ASP A 421 7.13 -7.12 12.76
CA ASP A 421 6.01 -6.23 13.07
C ASP A 421 5.56 -6.47 14.52
N GLY A 422 5.31 -5.38 15.25
CA GLY A 422 4.67 -5.41 16.57
C GLY A 422 3.21 -5.00 16.51
N TYR A 423 2.39 -5.67 17.32
CA TYR A 423 0.95 -5.44 17.45
C TYR A 423 0.56 -5.31 18.92
N ASP A 424 -0.26 -4.31 19.27
CA ASP A 424 -0.91 -4.25 20.59
C ASP A 424 -2.08 -5.24 20.62
N VAL A 425 -1.97 -6.25 21.49
CA VAL A 425 -2.97 -7.32 21.67
C VAL A 425 -3.57 -7.29 23.08
N THR A 426 -3.38 -6.20 23.83
CA THR A 426 -3.80 -6.05 25.23
C THR A 426 -5.28 -6.38 25.45
N SER A 427 -6.15 -5.91 24.55
CA SER A 427 -7.60 -6.09 24.61
C SER A 427 -8.08 -7.50 24.19
N LEU A 428 -7.25 -8.27 23.50
CA LEU A 428 -7.58 -9.59 22.98
C LEU A 428 -7.30 -10.72 24.00
N LEU A 429 -6.48 -10.45 25.01
CA LEU A 429 -6.06 -11.43 26.01
C LEU A 429 -7.08 -11.62 27.14
N ARG A 430 -7.09 -12.85 27.67
CA ARG A 430 -8.01 -13.34 28.71
C ARG A 430 -7.21 -13.61 30.01
N PRO A 431 -7.21 -12.71 31.01
CA PRO A 431 -6.46 -12.90 32.25
C PRO A 431 -6.87 -14.18 33.00
N GLY A 432 -5.90 -14.90 33.56
CA GLY A 432 -6.17 -16.14 34.31
C GLY A 432 -6.68 -17.33 33.49
N ALA A 433 -6.75 -17.23 32.16
CA ALA A 433 -7.26 -18.25 31.26
C ALA A 433 -6.23 -18.67 30.20
N ALA A 434 -6.57 -19.72 29.45
CA ALA A 434 -5.83 -20.11 28.26
C ALA A 434 -5.99 -19.05 27.15
N ASN A 435 -4.87 -18.71 26.53
CA ASN A 435 -4.74 -17.78 25.42
C ASN A 435 -3.97 -18.47 24.29
N THR A 436 -4.37 -18.22 23.04
CA THR A 436 -3.79 -18.84 21.85
C THR A 436 -3.28 -17.78 20.90
N VAL A 437 -2.09 -18.01 20.35
CA VAL A 437 -1.57 -17.33 19.16
C VAL A 437 -1.64 -18.35 18.01
N GLY A 438 -2.25 -17.97 16.90
CA GLY A 438 -2.37 -18.79 15.70
C GLY A 438 -1.86 -18.04 14.47
N ALA A 439 -1.23 -18.73 13.53
CA ALA A 439 -0.81 -18.17 12.26
C ALA A 439 -1.10 -19.15 11.11
N LEU A 440 -1.47 -18.60 9.95
CA LEU A 440 -1.52 -19.30 8.66
C LEU A 440 -0.49 -18.62 7.77
N ALA A 441 0.57 -19.35 7.45
CA ALA A 441 1.70 -18.84 6.69
C ALA A 441 1.86 -19.57 5.36
N TYR A 442 2.35 -18.85 4.35
CA TYR A 442 2.73 -19.37 3.05
C TYR A 442 4.10 -18.87 2.61
N THR A 443 4.98 -19.78 2.21
CA THR A 443 6.19 -19.47 1.42
C THR A 443 6.81 -20.71 0.80
N THR A 444 7.32 -20.58 -0.42
CA THR A 444 8.04 -21.65 -1.14
C THR A 444 9.54 -21.72 -0.83
N SER A 445 10.04 -20.88 0.09
CA SER A 445 11.47 -20.83 0.41
C SER A 445 11.74 -20.34 1.84
N ASP A 446 12.86 -20.78 2.41
CA ASP A 446 13.30 -20.54 3.80
C ASP A 446 12.38 -21.19 4.87
N GLN A 447 11.07 -20.97 4.79
CA GLN A 447 10.04 -21.64 5.59
C GLN A 447 10.34 -21.50 7.10
N ARG A 448 10.30 -20.25 7.57
CA ARG A 448 10.51 -19.87 8.97
C ARG A 448 9.44 -18.90 9.42
N PHE A 449 8.83 -19.16 10.58
CA PHE A 449 7.96 -18.22 11.30
C PHE A 449 8.44 -18.07 12.74
N LEU A 450 8.49 -16.83 13.25
CA LEU A 450 8.95 -16.48 14.58
C LEU A 450 7.96 -15.49 15.20
N ALA A 451 7.50 -15.76 16.43
CA ALA A 451 6.67 -14.84 17.19
C ALA A 451 7.02 -14.86 18.68
N ASP A 452 6.85 -13.73 19.38
CA ASP A 452 6.96 -13.62 20.84
C ASP A 452 5.87 -12.69 21.41
N LEU A 453 5.07 -13.21 22.33
CA LEU A 453 4.03 -12.47 23.06
C LEU A 453 4.59 -12.00 24.40
N VAL A 454 4.60 -10.70 24.65
CA VAL A 454 5.10 -10.09 25.89
C VAL A 454 3.94 -9.42 26.64
N VAL A 455 3.63 -9.91 27.84
CA VAL A 455 2.52 -9.44 28.68
C VAL A 455 3.07 -8.81 29.95
N ARG A 456 2.71 -7.55 30.21
CA ARG A 456 3.03 -6.81 31.44
C ARG A 456 1.83 -6.74 32.35
N TYR A 457 2.03 -6.97 33.64
CA TYR A 457 0.98 -6.83 34.65
C TYR A 457 1.15 -5.53 35.45
N THR A 458 0.06 -5.04 36.04
CA THR A 458 0.04 -3.81 36.85
C THR A 458 0.85 -3.90 38.15
N ASP A 459 1.23 -5.11 38.56
CA ASP A 459 2.13 -5.35 39.71
C ASP A 459 3.63 -5.21 39.35
N GLY A 460 3.95 -4.92 38.09
CA GLY A 460 5.32 -4.79 37.61
C GLY A 460 6.01 -6.12 37.29
N SER A 461 5.26 -7.22 37.16
CA SER A 461 5.75 -8.49 36.60
C SER A 461 5.51 -8.59 35.09
N THR A 462 6.31 -9.40 34.39
CA THR A 462 6.20 -9.68 32.95
C THR A 462 6.12 -11.20 32.73
N GLN A 463 5.37 -11.62 31.72
CA GLN A 463 5.31 -13.00 31.21
C GLN A 463 5.52 -12.99 29.69
N THR A 464 6.33 -13.89 29.17
CA THR A 464 6.59 -14.04 27.73
C THR A 464 6.10 -15.39 27.20
N PHE A 465 5.84 -15.49 25.89
CA PHE A 465 5.46 -16.72 25.21
C PHE A 465 5.85 -16.69 23.74
N GLY A 466 7.00 -17.30 23.44
CA GLY A 466 7.57 -17.40 22.10
C GLY A 466 7.20 -18.67 21.33
N THR A 467 7.46 -18.65 20.02
CA THR A 467 7.49 -19.85 19.16
C THR A 467 8.59 -20.82 19.60
N GLY A 468 8.34 -22.13 19.45
CA GLY A 468 9.30 -23.17 19.82
C GLY A 468 8.69 -24.57 19.92
N PRO A 469 9.40 -25.57 20.49
CA PRO A 469 8.96 -26.98 20.52
C PRO A 469 7.60 -27.26 21.17
N ALA A 470 7.09 -26.33 22.00
CA ALA A 470 5.80 -26.45 22.66
C ALA A 470 4.60 -26.15 21.74
N TRP A 471 4.84 -25.53 20.57
CA TRP A 471 3.80 -25.22 19.58
C TRP A 471 3.32 -26.47 18.84
N ARG A 472 2.29 -26.31 18.00
CA ARG A 472 1.77 -27.33 17.10
C ARG A 472 1.71 -26.81 15.67
N ALA A 473 1.97 -27.69 14.72
CA ALA A 473 1.99 -27.40 13.29
C ALA A 473 1.20 -28.46 12.50
N ARG A 474 0.55 -28.02 11.42
CA ARG A 474 -0.10 -28.85 10.40
C ARG A 474 0.21 -28.25 9.03
N SER A 475 0.64 -29.07 8.07
CA SER A 475 0.68 -28.62 6.66
C SER A 475 -0.72 -28.17 6.23
N GLY A 476 -0.80 -27.12 5.43
CA GLY A 476 -2.04 -26.65 4.83
C GLY A 476 -2.35 -27.26 3.47
N ALA A 477 -1.54 -28.19 2.94
CA ALA A 477 -1.68 -28.70 1.57
C ALA A 477 -2.98 -29.48 1.27
N ASP A 478 -3.71 -29.93 2.30
CA ASP A 478 -5.05 -30.51 2.16
C ASP A 478 -6.18 -29.46 2.18
N VAL A 479 -5.86 -28.23 2.57
CA VAL A 479 -6.75 -27.06 2.56
C VAL A 479 -6.50 -26.16 1.36
N LEU A 480 -5.22 -25.98 1.00
CA LEU A 480 -4.71 -25.15 -0.08
C LEU A 480 -3.66 -25.96 -0.87
N PRO A 481 -4.11 -26.95 -1.68
CA PRO A 481 -3.23 -27.70 -2.57
C PRO A 481 -2.49 -26.80 -3.57
N SER A 482 -1.36 -27.28 -4.09
CA SER A 482 -0.59 -26.55 -5.11
C SER A 482 -1.32 -26.58 -6.46
N ALA A 483 -1.94 -25.46 -6.82
CA ALA A 483 -2.73 -25.28 -8.05
C ALA A 483 -2.05 -24.40 -9.11
N GLY A 484 -0.82 -23.93 -8.86
CA GLY A 484 -0.06 -23.06 -9.77
C GLY A 484 0.15 -21.65 -9.21
N SER A 485 0.40 -20.69 -10.10
CA SER A 485 0.74 -19.30 -9.76
C SER A 485 -0.20 -18.30 -10.43
N ILE A 486 -0.66 -17.31 -9.66
CA ILE A 486 -1.36 -16.12 -10.16
C ILE A 486 -0.41 -15.03 -10.71
N GLY A 487 0.87 -15.15 -10.38
CA GLY A 487 1.95 -14.23 -10.78
C GLY A 487 2.57 -14.60 -12.12
N THR A 488 3.30 -13.65 -12.70
CA THR A 488 3.97 -13.76 -14.00
C THR A 488 5.44 -14.17 -13.85
N GLY A 489 6.33 -13.78 -14.77
CA GLY A 489 7.78 -13.98 -14.64
C GLY A 489 8.45 -13.15 -13.53
N PHE A 490 7.73 -12.19 -12.94
CA PHE A 490 8.27 -11.28 -11.91
C PHE A 490 8.11 -11.76 -10.47
N TYR A 491 7.05 -12.53 -10.18
CA TYR A 491 6.78 -13.09 -8.85
C TYR A 491 5.93 -14.36 -8.96
N THR A 492 6.01 -15.23 -7.96
CA THR A 492 5.23 -16.46 -7.83
C THR A 492 4.39 -16.40 -6.56
N ALA A 493 3.08 -16.26 -6.69
CA ALA A 493 2.12 -16.33 -5.58
C ALA A 493 1.01 -17.34 -5.92
N PRO A 494 0.43 -18.03 -4.94
CA PRO A 494 -0.36 -19.23 -5.18
C PRO A 494 -1.73 -18.92 -5.78
N VAL A 495 -2.17 -19.78 -6.70
CA VAL A 495 -3.61 -20.01 -6.93
C VAL A 495 -4.19 -20.64 -5.67
N GLU A 496 -5.34 -20.15 -5.20
CA GLU A 496 -5.92 -20.51 -3.91
C GLU A 496 -7.17 -21.39 -4.09
N ASP A 497 -6.93 -22.57 -4.67
CA ASP A 497 -7.93 -23.64 -4.83
C ASP A 497 -8.26 -24.28 -3.47
N PHE A 498 -9.08 -23.58 -2.69
CA PHE A 498 -9.38 -23.82 -1.28
C PHE A 498 -10.35 -25.00 -1.04
N ASP A 499 -10.09 -25.85 -0.04
CA ASP A 499 -11.04 -26.88 0.44
C ASP A 499 -11.52 -26.62 1.89
N ALA A 500 -12.75 -26.10 2.00
CA ALA A 500 -13.42 -25.79 3.26
C ALA A 500 -13.77 -27.03 4.11
N ARG A 501 -13.66 -28.24 3.54
CA ARG A 501 -13.90 -29.51 4.25
C ARG A 501 -12.69 -29.90 5.09
N ALA A 502 -11.49 -29.51 4.68
CA ALA A 502 -10.23 -29.77 5.39
C ALA A 502 -9.81 -28.62 6.33
N TYR A 503 -10.35 -27.40 6.12
CA TYR A 503 -9.98 -26.21 6.88
C TYR A 503 -10.16 -26.39 8.41
N PRO A 504 -9.14 -26.12 9.24
CA PRO A 504 -9.23 -26.26 10.69
C PRO A 504 -9.95 -25.06 11.34
N THR A 505 -11.27 -24.97 11.18
CA THR A 505 -12.06 -23.85 11.72
C THR A 505 -11.87 -23.70 13.23
N GLY A 506 -11.52 -22.49 13.67
CA GLY A 506 -11.25 -22.17 15.09
C GLY A 506 -9.86 -22.58 15.58
N PHE A 507 -8.88 -22.87 14.70
CA PHE A 507 -7.53 -23.26 15.16
C PHE A 507 -6.84 -22.19 16.02
N ALA A 508 -7.17 -20.90 15.83
CA ALA A 508 -6.63 -19.80 16.64
C ALA A 508 -7.37 -19.61 17.97
N ALA A 509 -8.46 -20.35 18.23
CA ALA A 509 -9.19 -20.31 19.48
C ALA A 509 -8.52 -21.15 20.60
N PRO A 510 -8.64 -20.74 21.88
CA PRO A 510 -8.30 -21.59 23.02
C PRO A 510 -9.16 -22.85 23.07
N GLY A 511 -8.54 -23.99 23.41
CA GLY A 511 -9.25 -25.28 23.54
C GLY A 511 -9.48 -26.06 22.24
N PHE A 512 -9.08 -25.55 21.08
CA PHE A 512 -9.07 -26.32 19.82
C PHE A 512 -8.16 -27.57 19.94
N ASP A 513 -8.66 -28.72 19.46
CA ASP A 513 -7.96 -30.01 19.53
C ASP A 513 -6.80 -30.10 18.52
N THR A 514 -5.61 -30.39 19.05
CA THR A 514 -4.38 -30.60 18.28
C THR A 514 -3.84 -32.03 18.39
N SER A 515 -4.68 -32.99 18.78
CA SER A 515 -4.30 -34.41 18.88
C SER A 515 -3.72 -34.99 17.57
N SER A 516 -4.17 -34.48 16.42
CA SER A 516 -3.69 -34.83 15.08
C SER A 516 -2.56 -33.94 14.55
N TRP A 517 -2.19 -32.85 15.25
CA TRP A 517 -1.17 -31.91 14.79
C TRP A 517 0.22 -32.32 15.31
N LEU A 518 1.23 -32.07 14.48
CA LEU A 518 2.61 -32.46 14.79
C LEU A 518 3.31 -31.40 15.65
N ALA A 519 4.40 -31.80 16.29
CA ALA A 519 5.37 -30.83 16.82
C ALA A 519 6.08 -30.14 15.63
N PRO A 520 6.30 -28.82 15.67
CA PRO A 520 7.03 -28.13 14.61
C PRO A 520 8.50 -28.52 14.58
N VAL A 521 9.12 -28.36 13.41
CA VAL A 521 10.59 -28.31 13.29
C VAL A 521 11.06 -26.94 13.76
N VAL A 522 12.02 -26.93 14.69
CA VAL A 522 12.74 -25.70 15.05
C VAL A 522 13.80 -25.44 13.97
N LYS A 523 13.75 -24.24 13.38
CA LYS A 523 14.63 -23.78 12.31
C LYS A 523 15.73 -22.87 12.88
N SER A 524 16.71 -22.51 12.06
CA SER A 524 17.77 -21.56 12.43
C SER A 524 17.21 -20.18 12.76
N ALA A 525 17.78 -19.54 13.79
CA ALA A 525 17.45 -18.17 14.17
C ALA A 525 17.59 -17.19 13.00
N PHE A 526 16.73 -16.16 12.97
CA PHE A 526 16.93 -15.00 12.11
C PHE A 526 18.16 -14.20 12.58
N SER A 527 18.82 -13.56 11.63
CA SER A 527 19.93 -12.62 11.86
C SER A 527 19.45 -11.20 11.60
N ASP A 528 19.93 -10.26 12.41
CA ASP A 528 19.69 -8.82 12.23
C ASP A 528 18.18 -8.48 12.16
N LEU A 529 17.47 -8.86 13.23
CA LEU A 529 16.04 -8.55 13.39
C LEU A 529 15.84 -7.06 13.65
N GLU A 530 15.15 -6.36 12.75
CA GLU A 530 14.87 -4.94 12.84
C GLU A 530 13.35 -4.68 12.87
N PRO A 531 12.86 -3.74 13.70
CA PRO A 531 11.44 -3.42 13.69
C PRO A 531 11.04 -2.73 12.40
N THR A 532 9.80 -2.94 11.95
CA THR A 532 9.23 -2.21 10.82
C THR A 532 8.99 -0.73 11.21
N PRO A 533 9.60 0.24 10.51
CA PRO A 533 9.52 1.67 10.87
C PRO A 533 8.26 2.36 10.34
N THR A 534 7.30 1.61 9.79
CA THR A 534 6.04 2.07 9.20
C THR A 534 4.84 1.57 10.03
N ALA A 535 3.66 2.12 9.78
CA ALA A 535 2.42 1.55 10.31
C ALA A 535 2.15 0.16 9.68
N LYS A 536 1.24 -0.61 10.29
CA LYS A 536 1.00 -2.00 9.90
C LYS A 536 -0.24 -2.13 9.02
N VAL A 537 -0.10 -2.83 7.90
CA VAL A 537 -1.20 -3.10 6.96
C VAL A 537 -2.31 -3.87 7.68
N GLY A 538 -3.52 -3.32 7.64
CA GLY A 538 -4.71 -3.89 8.26
C GLY A 538 -5.66 -4.51 7.23
N GLN A 539 -6.49 -5.46 7.70
CA GLN A 539 -7.59 -6.05 6.94
C GLN A 539 -8.86 -5.22 7.15
N GLN A 540 -9.57 -4.87 6.07
CA GLN A 540 -10.87 -4.20 6.11
C GLN A 540 -11.84 -4.88 5.13
N THR A 541 -13.08 -5.13 5.55
CA THR A 541 -14.12 -5.61 4.63
C THR A 541 -14.81 -4.44 3.92
N LYS A 542 -15.12 -4.61 2.63
CA LYS A 542 -15.74 -3.60 1.77
C LYS A 542 -16.96 -4.21 1.07
N THR A 543 -18.15 -3.72 1.40
CA THR A 543 -19.41 -4.10 0.74
C THR A 543 -19.41 -3.63 -0.72
N PRO A 544 -19.83 -4.44 -1.70
CA PRO A 544 -19.91 -4.02 -3.10
C PRO A 544 -21.01 -2.97 -3.31
N VAL A 545 -20.81 -2.10 -4.32
CA VAL A 545 -21.82 -1.12 -4.74
C VAL A 545 -22.94 -1.76 -5.57
N SER A 546 -22.67 -2.91 -6.18
CA SER A 546 -23.64 -3.73 -6.90
C SER A 546 -23.27 -5.22 -6.81
N ALA A 547 -24.26 -6.07 -6.58
CA ALA A 547 -24.13 -7.52 -6.68
C ALA A 547 -25.40 -8.07 -7.37
N VAL A 548 -25.22 -8.84 -8.44
CA VAL A 548 -26.30 -9.32 -9.32
C VAL A 548 -26.19 -10.83 -9.50
N GLU A 549 -27.17 -11.58 -9.02
CA GLU A 549 -27.37 -12.99 -9.39
C GLU A 549 -27.99 -13.03 -10.80
N TYR A 550 -27.17 -13.24 -11.84
CA TYR A 550 -27.62 -13.19 -13.24
C TYR A 550 -28.11 -14.56 -13.75
N ALA A 551 -27.67 -15.64 -13.11
CA ALA A 551 -28.26 -16.97 -13.19
C ALA A 551 -28.21 -17.64 -11.80
N PRO A 552 -28.99 -18.70 -11.51
CA PRO A 552 -29.05 -19.28 -10.17
C PRO A 552 -27.69 -19.78 -9.69
N GLY A 553 -27.12 -19.12 -8.67
CA GLY A 553 -25.78 -19.39 -8.14
C GLY A 553 -24.62 -18.70 -8.86
N ASP A 554 -24.90 -17.88 -9.89
CA ASP A 554 -23.90 -17.16 -10.67
C ASP A 554 -24.05 -15.64 -10.47
N TYR A 555 -22.99 -15.00 -9.99
CA TYR A 555 -22.98 -13.61 -9.52
C TYR A 555 -21.98 -12.76 -10.30
N TYR A 556 -22.38 -11.52 -10.58
CA TYR A 556 -21.50 -10.45 -11.03
C TYR A 556 -21.53 -9.31 -10.01
N VAL A 557 -20.35 -8.89 -9.55
CA VAL A 557 -20.17 -7.97 -8.42
C VAL A 557 -19.25 -6.82 -8.84
N ASP A 558 -19.64 -5.59 -8.51
CA ASP A 558 -18.83 -4.37 -8.65
C ASP A 558 -18.60 -3.75 -7.26
N TYR A 559 -17.33 -3.59 -6.88
CA TYR A 559 -16.91 -2.94 -5.63
C TYR A 559 -16.70 -1.43 -5.76
N GLY A 560 -16.99 -0.85 -6.92
CA GLY A 560 -17.02 0.59 -7.20
C GLY A 560 -15.65 1.23 -7.45
N ARG A 561 -14.59 0.71 -6.82
CA ARG A 561 -13.18 1.02 -7.07
C ARG A 561 -12.32 -0.24 -6.95
N THR A 562 -11.04 -0.12 -7.32
CA THR A 562 -10.08 -1.22 -7.19
C THR A 562 -9.73 -1.40 -5.72
N TRP A 563 -9.58 -2.66 -5.32
CA TRP A 563 -9.08 -3.11 -4.02
C TRP A 563 -7.94 -4.12 -4.22
N ILE A 564 -7.09 -4.24 -3.21
CA ILE A 564 -5.97 -5.19 -3.17
C ILE A 564 -6.19 -6.14 -1.99
N GLY A 565 -6.26 -7.44 -2.28
CA GLY A 565 -6.66 -8.48 -1.32
C GLY A 565 -7.49 -9.56 -1.97
N GLY A 566 -8.70 -9.82 -1.52
CA GLY A 566 -9.56 -10.84 -2.12
C GLY A 566 -11.01 -10.78 -1.65
N LEU A 567 -11.65 -11.92 -1.43
CA LEU A 567 -13.01 -11.99 -0.90
C LEU A 567 -13.04 -12.42 0.56
N SER A 568 -14.07 -11.96 1.26
CA SER A 568 -14.49 -12.48 2.57
C SER A 568 -15.99 -12.77 2.46
N LEU A 569 -16.33 -14.07 2.43
CA LEU A 569 -17.65 -14.59 2.06
C LEU A 569 -18.29 -15.36 3.22
N ASP A 570 -19.50 -14.94 3.60
CA ASP A 570 -20.37 -15.67 4.51
C ASP A 570 -21.46 -16.40 3.70
N LEU A 571 -21.48 -17.73 3.74
CA LEU A 571 -22.44 -18.51 2.95
C LEU A 571 -22.79 -19.87 3.56
N THR A 572 -23.89 -20.46 3.09
CA THR A 572 -24.32 -21.82 3.47
C THR A 572 -24.12 -22.77 2.30
N GLY A 573 -23.11 -23.65 2.40
CA GLY A 573 -22.71 -24.55 1.33
C GLY A 573 -23.34 -25.94 1.40
N THR A 574 -23.29 -26.65 0.26
CA THR A 574 -23.40 -28.11 0.22
C THR A 574 -21.99 -28.72 0.16
N ALA A 575 -21.74 -29.82 0.87
CA ALA A 575 -20.42 -30.45 0.87
C ALA A 575 -19.99 -30.88 -0.55
N GLY A 576 -18.82 -30.42 -1.01
CA GLY A 576 -18.31 -30.71 -2.35
C GLY A 576 -18.88 -29.81 -3.46
N GLN A 577 -19.73 -28.83 -3.15
CA GLN A 577 -20.06 -27.75 -4.06
C GLN A 577 -18.79 -26.92 -4.33
N VAL A 578 -18.53 -26.53 -5.58
CA VAL A 578 -17.35 -25.76 -5.97
C VAL A 578 -17.79 -24.40 -6.51
N LEU A 579 -17.15 -23.34 -6.03
CA LEU A 579 -17.25 -21.99 -6.54
C LEU A 579 -16.05 -21.72 -7.45
N ASP A 580 -16.30 -21.23 -8.66
CA ASP A 580 -15.27 -20.70 -9.55
C ASP A 580 -15.33 -19.16 -9.44
N ILE A 581 -14.26 -18.58 -8.89
CA ILE A 581 -14.15 -17.16 -8.53
C ILE A 581 -13.12 -16.50 -9.43
N ARG A 582 -13.57 -15.54 -10.22
CA ARG A 582 -12.75 -14.77 -11.17
C ARG A 582 -12.74 -13.31 -10.78
N TYR A 583 -11.55 -12.75 -10.65
CA TYR A 583 -11.34 -11.35 -10.25
C TYR A 583 -10.87 -10.55 -11.46
N GLY A 584 -11.32 -9.30 -11.61
CA GLY A 584 -10.81 -8.42 -12.66
C GLY A 584 -10.87 -6.94 -12.28
N GLU A 585 -9.90 -6.17 -12.74
CA GLU A 585 -9.93 -4.71 -12.62
C GLU A 585 -10.95 -4.05 -13.56
N VAL A 586 -11.28 -4.72 -14.68
CA VAL A 586 -12.25 -4.27 -15.68
C VAL A 586 -13.17 -5.40 -16.16
N PRO A 587 -14.37 -5.08 -16.69
CA PRO A 587 -15.25 -6.06 -17.33
C PRO A 587 -14.65 -6.60 -18.64
N SER A 588 -15.01 -7.83 -19.01
CA SER A 588 -14.68 -8.41 -20.33
C SER A 588 -15.91 -8.51 -21.26
N GLY A 589 -17.11 -8.30 -20.71
CA GLY A 589 -18.38 -8.45 -21.39
C GLY A 589 -19.54 -8.11 -20.45
N THR A 590 -20.76 -8.50 -20.82
CA THR A 590 -21.92 -8.44 -19.90
C THR A 590 -21.78 -9.55 -18.86
N ASP A 591 -21.81 -9.19 -17.58
CA ASP A 591 -21.72 -10.09 -16.43
C ASP A 591 -20.43 -10.95 -16.35
N THR A 592 -19.37 -10.56 -17.09
CA THR A 592 -18.06 -11.22 -17.09
C THR A 592 -16.90 -10.25 -16.83
N VAL A 593 -15.85 -10.74 -16.17
CA VAL A 593 -14.66 -9.95 -15.81
C VAL A 593 -13.44 -10.32 -16.66
N ARG A 594 -12.44 -9.43 -16.73
CA ARG A 594 -11.16 -9.70 -17.39
C ARG A 594 -10.14 -10.28 -16.41
N TYR A 595 -10.31 -11.56 -16.08
CA TYR A 595 -9.49 -12.27 -15.09
C TYR A 595 -8.16 -12.81 -15.63
N GLN A 596 -8.10 -13.11 -16.93
CA GLN A 596 -6.86 -13.15 -17.69
C GLN A 596 -6.54 -11.72 -18.10
N THR A 597 -5.66 -11.08 -17.34
CA THR A 597 -5.53 -9.62 -17.34
C THR A 597 -4.70 -9.12 -18.53
N SER A 598 -4.66 -7.81 -18.77
CA SER A 598 -3.76 -7.23 -19.79
C SER A 598 -2.29 -7.49 -19.45
N ALA A 599 -1.95 -7.46 -18.16
CA ALA A 599 -0.60 -7.65 -17.67
C ALA A 599 -0.06 -9.08 -17.83
N GLY A 600 -0.93 -10.06 -18.05
CA GLY A 600 -0.60 -11.47 -18.20
C GLY A 600 -0.80 -12.31 -16.93
N ASN A 601 -1.32 -11.72 -15.86
CA ASN A 601 -1.76 -12.44 -14.67
C ASN A 601 -3.06 -13.21 -14.96
N THR A 602 -3.34 -14.24 -14.15
CA THR A 602 -4.64 -14.94 -14.15
C THR A 602 -5.15 -15.03 -12.72
N TYR A 603 -6.24 -14.30 -12.42
CA TYR A 603 -6.87 -14.29 -11.10
C TYR A 603 -8.17 -15.12 -11.12
N GLU A 604 -7.99 -16.44 -11.02
CA GLU A 604 -9.04 -17.46 -10.93
C GLU A 604 -8.70 -18.38 -9.76
N ASP A 605 -9.61 -18.53 -8.80
CA ASP A 605 -9.48 -19.40 -7.62
C ASP A 605 -10.73 -20.29 -7.48
N LYS A 606 -10.59 -21.56 -7.07
CA LYS A 606 -11.72 -22.49 -6.91
C LYS A 606 -11.95 -22.95 -5.48
N TRP A 607 -13.10 -22.60 -4.90
CA TRP A 607 -13.39 -22.89 -3.50
C TRP A 607 -14.39 -24.04 -3.35
N THR A 608 -13.94 -25.17 -2.80
CA THR A 608 -14.77 -26.33 -2.45
C THR A 608 -15.39 -26.12 -1.06
N LEU A 609 -16.71 -26.22 -0.97
CA LEU A 609 -17.48 -25.93 0.23
C LEU A 609 -17.65 -27.17 1.13
N ARG A 610 -17.81 -26.95 2.44
CA ARG A 610 -18.39 -27.93 3.37
C ARG A 610 -19.91 -27.73 3.47
N ALA A 611 -20.59 -28.70 4.09
CA ALA A 611 -22.02 -28.58 4.36
C ALA A 611 -22.31 -27.59 5.49
N GLY A 612 -23.31 -26.73 5.31
CA GLY A 612 -23.78 -25.78 6.32
C GLY A 612 -23.09 -24.41 6.24
N SER A 613 -23.25 -23.62 7.29
CA SER A 613 -22.73 -22.25 7.36
C SER A 613 -21.20 -22.22 7.50
N GLN A 614 -20.57 -21.30 6.78
CA GLN A 614 -19.13 -21.11 6.76
C GLN A 614 -18.76 -19.68 6.35
N HIS A 615 -17.62 -19.25 6.87
CA HIS A 615 -16.93 -18.02 6.50
C HIS A 615 -15.63 -18.42 5.77
N LEU A 616 -15.42 -17.90 4.56
CA LEU A 616 -14.26 -18.19 3.71
C LEU A 616 -13.58 -16.88 3.28
N GLU A 617 -12.25 -16.83 3.37
CA GLU A 617 -11.44 -15.67 3.00
C GLU A 617 -10.35 -16.07 1.99
N THR A 618 -10.05 -15.20 1.03
CA THR A 618 -8.79 -15.26 0.28
C THR A 618 -7.63 -15.00 1.23
N TRP A 619 -6.52 -15.70 1.07
CA TRP A 619 -5.32 -15.50 1.88
C TRP A 619 -4.37 -14.44 1.30
N GLY A 620 -4.09 -14.49 0.00
CA GLY A 620 -3.11 -13.64 -0.67
C GLY A 620 -3.71 -12.47 -1.46
N LEU A 621 -2.85 -11.68 -2.11
CA LEU A 621 -3.26 -10.48 -2.84
C LEU A 621 -3.65 -10.76 -4.30
N ARG A 622 -4.91 -10.51 -4.62
CA ARG A 622 -5.47 -10.23 -5.96
C ARG A 622 -5.68 -8.72 -6.11
N VAL A 623 -5.72 -8.21 -7.33
CA VAL A 623 -6.05 -6.79 -7.62
C VAL A 623 -7.30 -6.75 -8.49
N PHE A 624 -8.35 -6.09 -8.01
CA PHE A 624 -9.66 -6.19 -8.65
C PHE A 624 -10.62 -5.07 -8.26
N ARG A 625 -11.58 -4.80 -9.15
CA ARG A 625 -12.79 -4.01 -8.87
C ARG A 625 -14.06 -4.84 -9.04
N TYR A 626 -14.01 -5.81 -9.94
CA TYR A 626 -15.14 -6.65 -10.31
C TYR A 626 -14.83 -8.11 -9.99
N VAL A 627 -15.85 -8.87 -9.62
CA VAL A 627 -15.76 -10.32 -9.43
C VAL A 627 -16.92 -11.01 -10.14
N GLN A 628 -16.61 -12.08 -10.84
CA GLN A 628 -17.57 -13.06 -11.33
C GLN A 628 -17.43 -14.33 -10.48
N ILE A 629 -18.53 -14.79 -9.88
CA ILE A 629 -18.60 -16.06 -9.14
C ILE A 629 -19.56 -16.97 -9.87
N THR A 630 -19.23 -18.23 -10.06
CA THR A 630 -20.18 -19.23 -10.58
C THR A 630 -20.24 -20.46 -9.68
N GLY A 631 -21.41 -21.12 -9.64
CA GLY A 631 -21.64 -22.31 -8.80
C GLY A 631 -21.85 -22.04 -7.30
N ALA A 632 -22.02 -20.78 -6.88
CA ALA A 632 -22.30 -20.40 -5.50
C ALA A 632 -23.74 -20.77 -5.06
N PRO A 633 -24.06 -20.76 -3.75
CA PRO A 633 -25.44 -20.84 -3.28
C PRO A 633 -26.31 -19.72 -3.88
N THR A 634 -27.59 -19.99 -4.14
CA THR A 634 -28.55 -19.00 -4.68
C THR A 634 -29.01 -17.99 -3.62
N GLY A 635 -29.30 -16.74 -4.00
CA GLY A 635 -29.85 -15.72 -3.12
C GLY A 635 -28.87 -15.06 -2.14
N LEU A 636 -27.56 -15.09 -2.42
CA LEU A 636 -26.56 -14.28 -1.71
C LEU A 636 -26.78 -12.79 -2.02
N THR A 637 -26.45 -11.95 -1.04
CA THR A 637 -26.61 -10.50 -1.10
C THR A 637 -25.25 -9.79 -1.10
N ALA A 638 -25.25 -8.47 -1.30
CA ALA A 638 -24.04 -7.66 -1.14
C ALA A 638 -23.38 -7.79 0.25
N ALA A 639 -24.13 -8.13 1.30
CA ALA A 639 -23.58 -8.34 2.64
C ALA A 639 -22.83 -9.68 2.78
N ASP A 640 -23.15 -10.66 1.93
CA ASP A 640 -22.55 -12.00 1.91
C ASP A 640 -21.33 -12.08 0.96
N LEU A 641 -21.15 -11.05 0.12
CA LEU A 641 -20.19 -10.98 -1.00
C LEU A 641 -19.19 -9.84 -0.80
N THR A 642 -18.55 -9.74 0.36
CA THR A 642 -17.64 -8.61 0.65
C THR A 642 -16.24 -8.81 0.08
N ALA A 643 -15.59 -7.72 -0.32
CA ALA A 643 -14.17 -7.71 -0.61
C ALA A 643 -13.38 -7.58 0.69
N GLU A 644 -12.29 -8.33 0.79
CA GLU A 644 -11.26 -8.19 1.81
C GLU A 644 -10.15 -7.32 1.24
N ALA A 645 -10.03 -6.08 1.74
CA ALA A 645 -8.99 -5.15 1.35
C ALA A 645 -7.88 -5.11 2.41
N TYR A 646 -6.65 -5.27 1.97
CA TYR A 646 -5.45 -4.94 2.75
C TYR A 646 -5.13 -3.48 2.50
N LEU A 647 -5.01 -2.70 3.57
CA LEU A 647 -4.78 -1.26 3.49
C LEU A 647 -3.75 -0.85 4.55
N TYR A 648 -2.72 -0.11 4.13
CA TYR A 648 -1.96 0.71 5.05
C TYR A 648 -2.91 1.71 5.74
N PRO A 649 -2.73 2.05 7.02
CA PRO A 649 -3.61 2.98 7.72
C PRO A 649 -3.71 4.34 7.01
N PHE A 650 -4.92 4.69 6.58
CA PHE A 650 -5.21 5.88 5.78
C PHE A 650 -6.51 6.53 6.28
N ASP A 651 -6.44 7.83 6.59
CA ASP A 651 -7.62 8.61 7.00
C ASP A 651 -8.24 9.30 5.78
N GLU A 652 -9.34 8.74 5.27
CA GLU A 652 -10.10 9.27 4.13
C GLU A 652 -10.63 10.71 4.35
N SER A 653 -10.55 11.27 5.58
CA SER A 653 -10.95 12.63 5.92
C SER A 653 -9.79 13.63 6.10
N ALA A 654 -8.54 13.16 6.07
CA ALA A 654 -7.35 13.98 6.31
C ALA A 654 -7.03 14.91 5.11
N GLY A 655 -6.85 14.33 3.93
CA GLY A 655 -6.82 15.04 2.65
C GLY A 655 -8.19 15.02 1.98
N THR A 656 -8.70 16.19 1.58
CA THR A 656 -10.02 16.32 0.93
C THR A 656 -10.01 17.36 -0.18
N PHE A 657 -10.83 17.16 -1.22
CA PHE A 657 -11.06 18.14 -2.28
C PHE A 657 -12.51 18.05 -2.76
N VAL A 658 -13.10 19.20 -3.08
CA VAL A 658 -14.41 19.31 -3.74
C VAL A 658 -14.52 20.64 -4.49
N SER A 659 -15.16 20.66 -5.65
CA SER A 659 -15.21 21.85 -6.51
C SER A 659 -16.55 22.07 -7.21
N SER A 660 -16.63 23.18 -7.95
CA SER A 660 -17.72 23.43 -8.87
C SER A 660 -17.66 22.60 -10.17
N ASP A 661 -16.59 21.82 -10.38
CA ASP A 661 -16.40 20.97 -11.55
C ASP A 661 -16.31 19.50 -11.14
N SER A 662 -17.41 18.77 -11.28
CA SER A 662 -17.51 17.34 -10.97
C SER A 662 -16.50 16.47 -11.73
N SER A 663 -15.87 16.99 -12.78
CA SER A 663 -14.82 16.29 -13.53
C SER A 663 -13.51 16.28 -12.75
N LEU A 664 -13.13 17.41 -12.13
CA LEU A 664 -11.99 17.48 -11.22
C LEU A 664 -12.23 16.61 -9.99
N ASP A 665 -13.44 16.65 -9.41
CA ASP A 665 -13.79 15.85 -8.24
C ASP A 665 -13.61 14.35 -8.52
N GLN A 666 -14.02 13.88 -9.71
CA GLN A 666 -13.82 12.50 -10.16
C GLN A 666 -12.35 12.13 -10.35
N VAL A 667 -11.55 13.02 -10.97
CA VAL A 667 -10.13 12.78 -11.21
C VAL A 667 -9.34 12.75 -9.92
N TRP A 668 -9.55 13.71 -9.01
CA TRP A 668 -8.92 13.71 -7.69
C TRP A 668 -9.33 12.49 -6.86
N ALA A 669 -10.62 12.10 -6.89
CA ALA A 669 -11.08 10.90 -6.19
C ALA A 669 -10.42 9.62 -6.73
N LEU A 670 -10.25 9.46 -8.04
CA LEU A 670 -9.54 8.34 -8.65
C LEU A 670 -8.08 8.29 -8.17
N SER A 671 -7.40 9.42 -8.17
CA SER A 671 -6.01 9.55 -7.69
C SER A 671 -5.89 9.18 -6.21
N ARG A 672 -6.71 9.77 -5.33
CA ARG A 672 -6.74 9.44 -3.90
C ARG A 672 -7.05 7.97 -3.64
N ASN A 673 -8.01 7.39 -4.37
CA ASN A 673 -8.34 5.96 -4.27
C ASN A 673 -7.13 5.07 -4.60
N THR A 674 -6.32 5.49 -5.58
CA THR A 674 -5.11 4.77 -5.98
C THR A 674 -4.11 4.74 -4.84
N VAL A 675 -3.81 5.89 -4.21
CA VAL A 675 -2.88 5.99 -3.09
C VAL A 675 -3.33 5.11 -1.92
N GLU A 676 -4.58 5.27 -1.46
CA GLU A 676 -5.15 4.50 -0.34
C GLU A 676 -4.98 2.99 -0.53
N THR A 677 -5.26 2.49 -1.74
CA THR A 677 -5.22 1.06 -2.04
C THR A 677 -3.80 0.55 -2.36
N ALA A 678 -2.98 1.33 -3.06
CA ALA A 678 -1.62 0.93 -3.44
C ALA A 678 -0.60 1.05 -2.29
N ASN A 679 -0.93 1.76 -1.22
CA ASN A 679 -0.13 1.79 0.01
C ASN A 679 -0.24 0.46 0.77
N GLN A 680 0.86 -0.30 0.81
CA GLN A 680 0.98 -1.58 1.51
C GLN A 680 2.26 -1.61 2.37
N ASP A 681 3.19 -2.54 2.12
CA ASP A 681 4.46 -2.67 2.86
C ASP A 681 5.62 -1.86 2.24
N LEU A 682 5.54 -1.59 0.93
CA LEU A 682 6.40 -0.71 0.13
C LEU A 682 5.55 -0.07 -0.97
N TYR A 683 5.99 1.07 -1.51
CA TYR A 683 5.51 1.56 -2.81
C TYR A 683 6.02 0.65 -3.93
N VAL A 684 5.16 0.37 -4.91
CA VAL A 684 5.48 -0.44 -6.09
C VAL A 684 4.80 0.16 -7.31
N ASP A 685 5.27 -0.20 -8.51
CA ASP A 685 4.64 0.16 -9.79
C ASP A 685 3.13 -0.18 -9.78
N SER A 686 2.84 -1.45 -9.49
CA SER A 686 1.52 -2.02 -9.47
C SER A 686 1.53 -3.33 -8.68
N TRP A 687 0.46 -3.56 -7.93
CA TRP A 687 0.26 -4.80 -7.18
C TRP A 687 -0.16 -5.99 -8.05
N GLU A 688 -0.35 -5.76 -9.35
CA GLU A 688 -0.80 -6.74 -10.32
C GLU A 688 0.38 -7.52 -10.95
N ARG A 689 1.22 -6.84 -11.75
CA ARG A 689 2.17 -7.48 -12.68
C ARG A 689 3.54 -7.79 -12.08
N GLU A 690 4.20 -6.76 -11.57
CA GLU A 690 5.62 -6.77 -11.20
C GLU A 690 5.79 -6.73 -9.67
N ARG A 691 4.99 -5.93 -8.97
CA ARG A 691 5.15 -5.63 -7.53
C ARG A 691 6.55 -5.08 -7.24
N GLY A 692 7.13 -4.39 -8.23
CA GLY A 692 8.49 -3.90 -8.26
C GLY A 692 8.57 -2.50 -7.70
N VAL A 693 9.63 -2.22 -6.94
CA VAL A 693 9.87 -0.88 -6.38
C VAL A 693 10.71 -0.09 -7.39
N TYR A 694 10.24 1.08 -7.79
CA TYR A 694 10.90 1.94 -8.78
C TYR A 694 10.93 3.40 -8.31
N GLU A 695 12.00 4.13 -8.64
CA GLU A 695 12.28 5.44 -8.05
C GLU A 695 11.30 6.55 -8.48
N ALA A 696 10.91 6.59 -9.75
CA ALA A 696 9.95 7.59 -10.26
C ALA A 696 8.53 7.35 -9.72
N ASP A 697 8.09 6.09 -9.73
CA ASP A 697 6.83 5.62 -9.15
C ASP A 697 6.74 5.95 -7.67
N SER A 698 7.79 5.62 -6.92
CA SER A 698 7.87 5.90 -5.48
C SER A 698 7.88 7.39 -5.16
N TYR A 699 8.47 8.23 -6.03
CA TYR A 699 8.41 9.68 -5.88
C TYR A 699 6.99 10.22 -6.11
N LEU A 700 6.34 9.83 -7.21
CA LEU A 700 4.98 10.30 -7.53
C LEU A 700 3.93 9.76 -6.54
N GLN A 701 4.10 8.53 -6.03
CA GLN A 701 3.28 7.99 -4.95
C GLN A 701 3.54 8.70 -3.62
N LEU A 702 4.80 8.98 -3.25
CA LEU A 702 5.12 9.79 -2.07
C LEU A 702 4.43 11.15 -2.13
N MET A 703 4.58 11.88 -3.24
CA MET A 703 3.96 13.19 -3.40
C MET A 703 2.44 13.08 -3.27
N SER A 704 1.82 12.07 -3.88
CA SER A 704 0.38 11.86 -3.78
C SER A 704 -0.09 11.56 -2.35
N ASP A 705 0.70 10.81 -1.56
CA ASP A 705 0.38 10.48 -0.16
C ASP A 705 0.59 11.67 0.79
N LEU A 706 1.67 12.45 0.61
CA LEU A 706 1.93 13.66 1.40
C LEU A 706 0.77 14.67 1.38
N TYR A 707 0.03 14.75 0.27
CA TYR A 707 -1.15 15.62 0.15
C TYR A 707 -2.49 14.94 0.44
N THR A 708 -2.54 13.62 0.68
CA THR A 708 -3.80 12.88 0.92
C THR A 708 -3.85 12.15 2.26
N GLY A 709 -2.85 11.35 2.62
CA GLY A 709 -2.72 10.71 3.94
C GLY A 709 -1.86 11.49 4.93
N GLY A 710 -0.81 12.15 4.45
CA GLY A 710 0.11 12.97 5.26
C GLY A 710 1.12 12.17 6.10
N ASP A 711 1.18 10.84 5.94
CA ASP A 711 2.22 9.99 6.54
C ASP A 711 3.40 9.81 5.55
N ALA A 712 4.60 10.17 5.99
CA ALA A 712 5.81 10.00 5.19
C ALA A 712 6.56 8.69 5.49
N ALA A 713 6.14 7.90 6.50
CA ALA A 713 6.91 6.75 6.97
C ALA A 713 7.03 5.65 5.90
N LEU A 714 5.93 5.27 5.25
CA LEU A 714 5.91 4.26 4.18
C LEU A 714 6.74 4.70 2.97
N GLY A 715 6.62 5.96 2.55
CA GLY A 715 7.43 6.53 1.48
C GLY A 715 8.91 6.54 1.83
N ASN A 716 9.30 7.04 2.99
CA ASN A 716 10.69 7.03 3.45
C ASN A 716 11.28 5.61 3.53
N TYR A 717 10.49 4.62 3.96
CA TYR A 717 10.92 3.23 3.96
C TYR A 717 11.14 2.70 2.53
N SER A 718 10.24 3.03 1.60
CA SER A 718 10.34 2.65 0.18
C SER A 718 11.54 3.30 -0.53
N LEU A 719 11.81 4.58 -0.25
CA LEU A 719 13.01 5.26 -0.76
C LEU A 719 14.30 4.64 -0.17
N ASN A 720 14.30 4.27 1.10
CA ASN A 720 15.44 3.57 1.72
C ASN A 720 15.66 2.19 1.11
N PHE A 721 14.62 1.47 0.68
CA PHE A 721 14.75 0.23 -0.08
C PHE A 721 15.45 0.45 -1.43
N LEU A 722 15.16 1.56 -2.12
CA LEU A 722 15.76 1.92 -3.42
C LEU A 722 17.20 2.45 -3.33
N LEU A 723 17.66 2.92 -2.17
CA LEU A 723 19.04 3.39 -2.00
C LEU A 723 20.08 2.33 -2.41
N PRO A 724 20.05 1.07 -1.92
CA PRO A 724 20.89 -0.02 -2.43
C PRO A 724 20.33 -0.66 -3.71
N ASN A 725 19.00 -0.72 -3.89
CA ASN A 725 18.36 -1.37 -5.02
C ASN A 725 18.05 -0.39 -6.16
N ARG A 726 19.09 0.29 -6.70
CA ARG A 726 18.90 1.17 -7.87
C ARG A 726 18.37 0.36 -9.06
N THR A 727 17.54 1.00 -9.87
CA THR A 727 17.02 0.39 -11.09
C THR A 727 17.77 0.91 -12.32
N TRP A 728 17.16 0.81 -13.51
CA TRP A 728 17.84 0.86 -14.80
C TRP A 728 17.97 2.26 -15.43
N PRO A 729 17.00 3.20 -15.41
CA PRO A 729 17.17 4.47 -16.10
C PRO A 729 18.22 5.37 -15.44
N THR A 730 18.81 6.27 -16.23
CA THR A 730 19.77 7.27 -15.74
C THR A 730 19.13 8.28 -14.80
N GLU A 731 17.88 8.66 -15.06
CA GLU A 731 17.18 9.67 -14.27
C GLU A 731 16.56 9.14 -12.96
N TRP A 732 16.30 7.84 -12.86
CA TRP A 732 15.60 7.26 -11.71
C TRP A 732 16.39 7.35 -10.39
N PRO A 733 17.72 7.09 -10.36
CA PRO A 733 18.56 7.40 -9.20
C PRO A 733 18.38 8.84 -8.67
N MET A 734 18.24 9.82 -9.56
CA MET A 734 18.10 11.23 -9.17
C MET A 734 16.76 11.52 -8.47
N TYR A 735 15.67 10.84 -8.84
CA TYR A 735 14.38 10.99 -8.15
C TYR A 735 14.43 10.63 -6.66
N LEU A 736 15.40 9.82 -6.20
CA LEU A 736 15.60 9.57 -4.76
C LEU A 736 16.05 10.81 -3.99
N ILE A 737 16.78 11.72 -4.65
CA ILE A 737 17.18 13.00 -4.04
C ILE A 737 15.95 13.91 -3.92
N LEU A 738 15.19 14.06 -5.00
CA LEU A 738 13.94 14.84 -5.04
C LEU A 738 12.93 14.32 -3.98
N ALA A 739 12.69 13.01 -3.93
CA ALA A 739 11.74 12.41 -3.01
C ALA A 739 12.17 12.52 -1.53
N MET A 740 13.46 12.33 -1.22
CA MET A 740 13.97 12.53 0.13
C MET A 740 13.95 14.02 0.54
N HIS A 741 14.17 14.93 -0.41
CA HIS A 741 14.03 16.38 -0.21
C HIS A 741 12.59 16.76 0.10
N ASP A 742 11.62 16.33 -0.72
CA ASP A 742 10.22 16.72 -0.54
C ASP A 742 9.58 16.06 0.69
N SER A 743 10.03 14.86 1.07
CA SER A 743 9.71 14.29 2.39
C SER A 743 10.27 15.16 3.53
N TYR A 744 11.47 15.73 3.38
CA TYR A 744 12.03 16.64 4.38
C TYR A 744 11.28 17.96 4.42
N GLU A 745 10.93 18.55 3.28
CA GLU A 745 10.12 19.78 3.22
C GLU A 745 8.73 19.58 3.84
N ALA A 746 8.11 18.42 3.67
CA ALA A 746 6.82 18.12 4.28
C ALA A 746 6.90 17.83 5.80
N THR A 747 7.96 17.18 6.29
CA THR A 747 8.05 16.69 7.68
C THR A 747 8.95 17.53 8.59
N GLY A 748 9.94 18.22 8.05
CA GLY A 748 11.05 18.82 8.77
C GLY A 748 11.99 17.81 9.44
N ASP A 749 11.96 16.51 9.07
CA ASP A 749 12.83 15.48 9.66
C ASP A 749 14.13 15.31 8.88
N THR A 750 15.27 15.55 9.54
CA THR A 750 16.61 15.35 8.98
C THR A 750 17.19 13.97 9.29
N THR A 751 16.47 13.10 10.00
CA THR A 751 16.98 11.79 10.44
C THR A 751 17.25 10.86 9.27
N ALA A 752 16.26 10.69 8.37
CA ALA A 752 16.43 9.91 7.14
C ALA A 752 17.55 10.49 6.26
N LEU A 753 17.57 11.81 6.05
CA LEU A 753 18.63 12.51 5.29
C LEU A 753 20.02 12.27 5.88
N THR A 754 20.17 12.29 7.20
CA THR A 754 21.45 12.07 7.89
C THR A 754 21.99 10.67 7.63
N ALA A 755 21.13 9.65 7.68
CA ALA A 755 21.50 8.27 7.40
C ALA A 755 21.78 8.03 5.91
N ALA A 756 20.97 8.60 5.02
CA ALA A 756 21.03 8.39 3.58
C ALA A 756 22.09 9.26 2.85
N TYR A 757 22.63 10.31 3.47
CA TYR A 757 23.42 11.36 2.81
C TYR A 757 24.48 10.85 1.82
N THR A 758 25.31 9.89 2.25
CA THR A 758 26.38 9.33 1.41
C THR A 758 25.84 8.56 0.21
N ALA A 759 24.72 7.85 0.39
CA ALA A 759 24.05 7.13 -0.70
C ALA A 759 23.41 8.12 -1.68
N LEU A 760 22.74 9.18 -1.19
CA LEU A 760 22.14 10.25 -2.01
C LEU A 760 23.19 11.02 -2.81
N ARG A 761 24.36 11.35 -2.22
CA ARG A 761 25.49 11.92 -2.97
C ARG A 761 25.93 11.02 -4.14
N GLY A 762 25.85 9.70 -3.99
CA GLY A 762 26.12 8.72 -5.03
C GLY A 762 25.02 8.56 -6.08
N LYS A 763 23.90 9.29 -5.98
CA LYS A 763 22.83 9.34 -7.00
C LYS A 763 22.93 10.58 -7.90
N LEU A 764 23.83 11.52 -7.61
CA LEU A 764 24.07 12.67 -8.47
C LEU A 764 24.77 12.24 -9.77
N PRO A 765 24.48 12.90 -10.90
CA PRO A 765 25.08 12.59 -12.21
C PRO A 765 26.50 13.18 -12.35
N ASP A 766 27.29 13.17 -11.27
CA ASP A 766 28.63 13.79 -11.20
C ASP A 766 29.61 13.15 -12.20
N GLU A 767 29.45 11.87 -12.51
CA GLU A 767 30.30 11.13 -13.46
C GLU A 767 30.09 11.54 -14.94
N TRP A 768 28.92 12.11 -15.26
CA TRP A 768 28.54 12.52 -16.62
C TRP A 768 28.58 14.04 -16.82
N PHE A 769 28.97 14.83 -15.81
CA PHE A 769 29.05 16.27 -15.95
C PHE A 769 30.27 16.69 -16.79
N ASP A 770 30.02 17.31 -17.94
CA ASP A 770 31.06 17.94 -18.76
C ASP A 770 31.26 19.41 -18.35
N PRO A 771 32.42 19.77 -17.76
CA PRO A 771 32.71 21.14 -17.35
C PRO A 771 32.97 22.10 -18.53
N VAL A 772 33.16 21.60 -19.75
CA VAL A 772 33.38 22.46 -20.95
C VAL A 772 32.04 22.96 -21.50
N SER A 773 31.05 22.07 -21.63
CA SER A 773 29.70 22.46 -22.02
C SER A 773 28.88 23.05 -20.85
N GLY A 774 29.18 22.67 -19.61
CA GLY A 774 28.39 22.99 -18.43
C GLY A 774 27.13 22.13 -18.30
N LEU A 775 27.07 20.97 -18.97
CA LEU A 775 25.92 20.09 -19.09
C LEU A 775 26.27 18.66 -18.66
N ILE A 776 25.24 17.86 -18.40
CA ILE A 776 25.34 16.40 -18.36
C ILE A 776 25.47 15.89 -19.80
N HIS A 777 26.51 15.09 -20.04
CA HIS A 777 26.92 14.53 -21.32
C HIS A 777 27.08 13.01 -21.22
N LYS A 778 26.26 12.27 -21.96
CA LYS A 778 26.25 10.81 -21.96
C LYS A 778 26.48 10.24 -23.35
N THR A 779 27.54 9.45 -23.50
CA THR A 779 27.90 8.78 -24.77
C THR A 779 27.57 7.28 -24.76
N THR A 780 26.91 6.79 -23.71
CA THR A 780 26.52 5.39 -23.49
C THR A 780 25.03 5.28 -23.16
N GLY A 781 24.37 4.27 -23.71
CA GLY A 781 22.96 3.95 -23.46
C GLY A 781 22.11 4.04 -24.73
N ASP A 782 21.33 2.99 -25.02
CA ASP A 782 20.54 2.86 -26.25
C ASP A 782 19.31 3.79 -26.27
N THR A 783 18.94 4.31 -27.44
CA THR A 783 18.02 5.46 -27.61
C THR A 783 16.52 5.09 -27.60
N GLY A 784 16.17 4.04 -26.86
CA GLY A 784 14.79 3.56 -26.66
C GLY A 784 14.44 2.28 -27.41
N GLY A 785 13.59 1.46 -26.79
CA GLY A 785 13.12 0.17 -27.32
C GLY A 785 13.55 -1.02 -26.46
N THR A 786 14.85 -1.19 -26.28
CA THR A 786 15.45 -2.22 -25.40
C THR A 786 16.59 -1.61 -24.59
N CYS A 787 16.27 -0.97 -23.47
CA CYS A 787 17.25 -0.28 -22.64
C CYS A 787 17.87 -1.21 -21.57
N ALA A 788 19.13 -0.96 -21.23
CA ALA A 788 19.88 -1.56 -20.14
C ALA A 788 20.09 -0.53 -19.00
N THR A 789 20.94 -0.83 -18.01
CA THR A 789 21.31 0.16 -17.00
C THR A 789 21.98 1.39 -17.65
N ASP A 790 21.58 2.58 -17.22
CA ASP A 790 22.08 3.88 -17.64
C ASP A 790 21.83 4.25 -19.12
N CYS A 791 20.66 3.93 -19.68
CA CYS A 791 20.07 4.75 -20.76
C CYS A 791 19.00 5.70 -20.22
N ASP A 792 18.71 6.72 -21.05
CA ASP A 792 17.77 7.79 -20.73
C ASP A 792 16.36 7.30 -21.09
N LEU A 793 15.43 7.36 -20.14
CA LEU A 793 14.04 6.96 -20.37
C LEU A 793 13.24 8.10 -21.00
N VAL A 794 13.38 9.33 -20.48
CA VAL A 794 12.63 10.56 -20.79
C VAL A 794 11.13 10.47 -20.51
N ASP A 795 10.45 9.47 -21.07
CA ASP A 795 9.03 9.19 -20.89
C ASP A 795 8.74 7.70 -21.11
N TRP A 796 7.67 7.18 -20.51
CA TRP A 796 7.26 5.78 -20.65
C TRP A 796 5.74 5.65 -20.80
N PRO A 797 5.23 4.89 -21.78
CA PRO A 797 5.95 4.07 -22.76
C PRO A 797 6.60 4.87 -23.89
N ALA A 798 7.45 4.20 -24.69
CA ALA A 798 8.18 4.84 -25.79
C ALA A 798 7.29 5.44 -26.90
N SER A 799 6.04 4.96 -27.02
CA SER A 799 4.99 5.50 -27.91
C SER A 799 4.56 6.92 -27.55
N GLU A 800 4.76 7.35 -26.31
CA GLU A 800 4.18 8.59 -25.75
C GLU A 800 5.23 9.71 -25.61
N ARG A 801 6.43 9.55 -26.19
CA ARG A 801 7.56 10.49 -26.11
C ARG A 801 7.47 11.74 -27.00
N ASP A 802 6.31 12.03 -27.62
CA ASP A 802 6.15 13.09 -28.65
C ASP A 802 7.21 13.05 -29.79
N GLY A 803 7.83 11.89 -30.04
CA GLY A 803 8.93 11.76 -31.00
C GLY A 803 10.30 12.26 -30.51
N TYR A 804 10.54 12.33 -29.19
CA TYR A 804 11.80 12.79 -28.58
C TYR A 804 13.06 12.23 -29.26
N VAL A 805 13.92 13.14 -29.70
CA VAL A 805 15.19 12.83 -30.38
C VAL A 805 16.31 12.79 -29.36
N PHE A 806 16.62 11.58 -28.90
CA PHE A 806 17.75 11.32 -28.00
C PHE A 806 19.09 11.68 -28.66
N SER A 807 19.99 12.26 -27.88
CA SER A 807 21.40 12.45 -28.24
C SER A 807 22.27 12.41 -26.98
N SER A 808 23.50 12.91 -27.05
CA SER A 808 24.44 12.87 -25.92
C SER A 808 24.23 13.97 -24.87
N TYR A 809 23.51 15.04 -25.22
CA TYR A 809 23.13 16.13 -24.31
C TYR A 809 21.60 16.29 -24.25
N ASN A 810 20.90 15.41 -23.53
CA ASN A 810 19.43 15.47 -23.44
C ASN A 810 18.94 16.53 -22.44
N THR A 811 17.98 17.35 -22.86
CA THR A 811 17.40 18.44 -22.05
C THR A 811 16.73 17.91 -20.79
N VAL A 812 15.98 16.81 -20.86
CA VAL A 812 15.26 16.24 -19.71
C VAL A 812 16.22 15.75 -18.62
N ILE A 813 17.30 15.05 -18.99
CA ILE A 813 18.33 14.62 -18.04
C ILE A 813 19.03 15.83 -17.39
N ASN A 814 19.27 16.90 -18.15
CA ASN A 814 19.82 18.14 -17.61
C ASN A 814 18.83 18.88 -16.69
N ALA A 815 17.51 18.79 -16.93
CA ALA A 815 16.49 19.35 -16.06
C ALA A 815 16.35 18.59 -14.73
N ILE A 816 16.32 17.26 -14.77
CA ILE A 816 16.30 16.41 -13.57
C ILE A 816 17.61 16.57 -12.79
N GLY A 817 18.76 16.62 -13.49
CA GLY A 817 20.05 16.90 -12.87
C GLY A 817 20.10 18.27 -12.19
N TYR A 818 19.51 19.30 -12.79
CA TYR A 818 19.38 20.62 -12.16
C TYR A 818 18.59 20.56 -10.84
N ALA A 819 17.43 19.90 -10.83
CA ALA A 819 16.66 19.68 -9.60
C ALA A 819 17.50 18.91 -8.56
N ALA A 820 18.10 17.80 -8.95
CA ALA A 820 18.89 16.96 -8.05
C ALA A 820 20.05 17.71 -7.39
N TYR A 821 20.80 18.56 -8.11
CA TYR A 821 21.83 19.41 -7.48
C TYR A 821 21.25 20.52 -6.61
N ARG A 822 20.09 21.12 -6.95
CA ARG A 822 19.40 22.10 -6.10
C ARG A 822 19.00 21.45 -4.77
N ASP A 823 18.25 20.35 -4.86
CA ASP A 823 17.67 19.66 -3.71
C ASP A 823 18.75 19.02 -2.82
N MET A 824 19.84 18.52 -3.42
CA MET A 824 21.02 18.09 -2.68
C MET A 824 21.73 19.25 -1.94
N ALA A 825 21.72 20.47 -2.50
CA ALA A 825 22.28 21.64 -1.84
C ALA A 825 21.45 22.05 -0.61
N ASP A 826 20.12 21.94 -0.70
CA ASP A 826 19.20 22.23 0.39
C ASP A 826 19.29 21.14 1.49
N ILE A 827 19.35 19.86 1.13
CA ILE A 827 19.69 18.74 2.03
C ILE A 827 21.06 18.98 2.72
N ALA A 828 22.09 19.35 1.97
CA ALA A 828 23.42 19.63 2.52
C ALA A 828 23.37 20.84 3.49
N THR A 829 22.57 21.86 3.20
CA THR A 829 22.34 23.01 4.08
C THR A 829 21.65 22.60 5.38
N ALA A 830 20.56 21.81 5.31
CA ALA A 830 19.84 21.29 6.46
C ALA A 830 20.73 20.45 7.40
N LEU A 831 21.72 19.74 6.84
CA LEU A 831 22.70 18.93 7.58
C LEU A 831 23.99 19.69 7.96
N GLY A 832 24.07 21.00 7.72
CA GLY A 832 25.23 21.84 8.07
C GLY A 832 26.48 21.64 7.20
N ARG A 833 26.35 20.98 6.04
CA ARG A 833 27.43 20.65 5.10
C ARG A 833 27.65 21.77 4.08
N THR A 834 28.07 22.92 4.59
CA THR A 834 28.15 24.18 3.83
C THR A 834 29.04 24.16 2.58
N GLN A 835 30.06 23.31 2.53
CA GLN A 835 30.92 23.17 1.34
C GLN A 835 30.21 22.42 0.21
N ASP A 836 29.57 21.28 0.54
CA ASP A 836 28.79 20.48 -0.40
C ASP A 836 27.63 21.31 -0.96
N ALA A 837 26.89 22.00 -0.09
CA ALA A 837 25.79 22.89 -0.47
C ALA A 837 26.22 23.99 -1.46
N ALA A 838 27.37 24.63 -1.22
CA ALA A 838 27.89 25.66 -2.11
C ALA A 838 28.35 25.09 -3.47
N ALA A 839 28.93 23.89 -3.47
CA ALA A 839 29.37 23.21 -4.70
C ALA A 839 28.17 22.79 -5.57
N ASP A 840 27.15 22.19 -4.95
CA ASP A 840 25.93 21.75 -5.64
C ASP A 840 25.11 22.94 -6.15
N THR A 841 24.99 24.01 -5.36
CA THR A 841 24.37 25.29 -5.80
C THR A 841 25.06 25.83 -7.06
N ALA A 842 26.40 25.87 -7.07
CA ALA A 842 27.16 26.35 -8.22
C ALA A 842 27.01 25.43 -9.45
N ARG A 843 26.91 24.11 -9.23
CA ARG A 843 26.67 23.11 -10.28
C ARG A 843 25.28 23.27 -10.89
N ALA A 844 24.24 23.37 -10.07
CA ALA A 844 22.87 23.64 -10.49
C ALA A 844 22.78 24.93 -11.32
N GLN A 845 23.37 26.04 -10.84
CA GLN A 845 23.41 27.31 -11.57
C GLN A 845 24.16 27.22 -12.91
N THR A 846 25.21 26.40 -12.99
CA THR A 846 25.96 26.15 -14.23
C THR A 846 25.09 25.44 -15.26
N ILE A 847 24.43 24.34 -14.87
CA ILE A 847 23.51 23.59 -15.73
C ILE A 847 22.36 24.49 -16.18
N ARG A 848 21.73 25.24 -15.25
CA ARG A 848 20.65 26.18 -15.60
C ARG A 848 21.07 27.22 -16.61
N SER A 849 22.28 27.77 -16.47
CA SER A 849 22.81 28.74 -17.43
C SER A 849 23.08 28.10 -18.80
N ALA A 850 23.65 26.90 -18.83
CA ALA A 850 24.00 26.20 -20.06
C ALA A 850 22.76 25.74 -20.86
N VAL A 851 21.75 25.16 -20.20
CA VAL A 851 20.50 24.72 -20.85
C VAL A 851 19.76 25.93 -21.44
N ASN A 852 19.60 27.01 -20.68
CA ASN A 852 18.94 28.22 -21.16
C ASN A 852 19.71 28.94 -22.29
N ALA A 853 21.04 28.86 -22.31
CA ALA A 853 21.84 29.47 -23.38
C ALA A 853 21.85 28.66 -24.69
N LYS A 854 21.65 27.33 -24.62
CA LYS A 854 21.90 26.42 -25.76
C LYS A 854 20.67 25.67 -26.28
N MET A 855 19.71 25.36 -25.42
CA MET A 855 18.55 24.49 -25.73
C MET A 855 17.21 25.27 -25.79
N TRP A 856 17.11 26.45 -25.17
CA TRP A 856 15.93 27.31 -25.25
C TRP A 856 15.84 28.03 -26.61
N ASP A 857 14.66 27.98 -27.23
CA ASP A 857 14.36 28.77 -28.43
C ASP A 857 13.29 29.84 -28.10
N PRO A 858 13.69 31.13 -27.98
CA PRO A 858 12.77 32.21 -27.61
C PRO A 858 11.78 32.59 -28.72
N ALA A 859 12.02 32.18 -29.97
CA ALA A 859 11.09 32.41 -31.08
C ALA A 859 10.01 31.32 -31.13
N LYS A 860 10.34 30.09 -30.72
CA LYS A 860 9.37 29.00 -30.52
C LYS A 860 8.64 29.10 -29.18
N GLY A 861 9.30 29.64 -28.15
CA GLY A 861 8.82 29.60 -26.77
C GLY A 861 8.94 28.21 -26.15
N ALA A 862 9.95 27.43 -26.54
CA ALA A 862 10.10 26.03 -26.16
C ALA A 862 11.58 25.64 -26.03
N TYR A 863 11.86 24.60 -25.24
CA TYR A 863 13.14 23.91 -25.26
C TYR A 863 13.19 22.85 -26.37
N ARG A 864 14.38 22.70 -26.95
CA ARG A 864 14.75 21.60 -27.86
C ARG A 864 15.06 20.34 -27.06
N ASP A 865 15.02 19.18 -27.70
CA ASP A 865 15.26 17.88 -27.05
C ASP A 865 16.69 17.73 -26.51
N GLY A 866 17.65 18.49 -27.06
CA GLY A 866 19.04 18.44 -26.64
C GLY A 866 20.01 19.12 -27.58
N LEU A 867 21.29 18.76 -27.46
CA LEU A 867 22.34 19.06 -28.43
C LEU A 867 22.92 17.76 -29.01
N ASP A 868 23.42 17.82 -30.25
CA ASP A 868 24.22 16.73 -30.84
C ASP A 868 25.66 16.71 -30.30
N ASP A 869 26.43 15.68 -30.69
CA ASP A 869 27.85 15.49 -30.29
C ASP A 869 28.77 16.65 -30.70
N SER A 870 28.35 17.52 -31.63
CA SER A 870 29.08 18.74 -32.01
C SER A 870 28.72 19.95 -31.15
N GLY A 871 27.74 19.81 -30.26
CA GLY A 871 27.13 20.87 -29.46
C GLY A 871 26.10 21.70 -30.21
N ALA A 872 25.64 21.26 -31.39
CA ALA A 872 24.63 21.96 -32.16
C ALA A 872 23.21 21.60 -31.67
N PRO A 873 22.27 22.55 -31.56
CA PRO A 873 20.94 22.27 -31.01
C PRO A 873 20.09 21.37 -31.92
N ILE A 874 19.43 20.38 -31.32
CA ILE A 874 18.51 19.46 -32.02
C ILE A 874 17.32 20.26 -32.59
N SER A 875 16.90 19.91 -33.80
CA SER A 875 15.84 20.66 -34.52
C SER A 875 14.43 20.41 -33.99
N HIS A 876 14.23 19.31 -33.26
CA HIS A 876 12.97 18.86 -32.68
C HIS A 876 12.64 19.52 -31.33
N TYR A 877 11.35 19.49 -30.97
CA TYR A 877 10.79 20.04 -29.73
C TYR A 877 9.67 19.09 -29.26
N ALA A 878 10.05 18.04 -28.55
CA ALA A 878 9.14 17.19 -27.82
C ALA A 878 8.61 17.96 -26.59
N VAL A 879 7.35 17.74 -26.20
CA VAL A 879 6.78 18.44 -25.02
C VAL A 879 7.60 18.21 -23.75
N GLN A 880 8.13 16.99 -23.55
CA GLN A 880 8.93 16.56 -22.41
C GLN A 880 10.08 17.53 -22.11
N ALA A 881 10.80 17.98 -23.13
CA ALA A 881 11.93 18.91 -22.96
C ALA A 881 11.50 20.24 -22.33
N SER A 882 10.30 20.73 -22.67
CA SER A 882 9.74 21.97 -22.11
C SER A 882 8.98 21.75 -20.80
N VAL A 883 8.32 20.59 -20.64
CA VAL A 883 7.67 20.15 -19.40
C VAL A 883 8.68 20.10 -18.27
N PHE A 884 9.68 19.23 -18.37
CA PHE A 884 10.63 18.98 -17.29
C PHE A 884 11.49 20.21 -16.98
N ALA A 885 11.88 20.99 -18.00
CA ALA A 885 12.62 22.22 -17.78
C ALA A 885 11.81 23.29 -17.02
N THR A 886 10.50 23.39 -17.28
CA THR A 886 9.64 24.36 -16.61
C THR A 886 9.28 23.88 -15.20
N ALA A 887 8.82 22.63 -15.05
CA ALA A 887 8.43 22.05 -13.76
C ALA A 887 9.57 22.06 -12.73
N PHE A 888 10.80 21.75 -13.15
CA PHE A 888 11.96 21.77 -12.26
C PHE A 888 12.63 23.15 -12.11
N GLY A 889 12.08 24.22 -12.71
CA GLY A 889 12.50 25.60 -12.44
C GLY A 889 13.77 26.07 -13.17
N LEU A 890 14.10 25.47 -14.33
CA LEU A 890 15.16 26.02 -15.20
C LEU A 890 14.76 27.39 -15.77
N THR A 891 13.47 27.60 -16.04
CA THR A 891 12.88 28.81 -16.62
C THR A 891 12.90 30.01 -15.67
N ASP A 892 12.96 31.24 -16.18
CA ASP A 892 12.37 32.40 -15.51
C ASP A 892 10.85 32.50 -15.77
N ASP A 893 10.13 33.37 -15.05
CA ASP A 893 8.67 33.53 -15.18
C ASP A 893 8.19 33.76 -16.63
N ARG A 894 9.00 34.48 -17.42
CA ARG A 894 8.67 34.77 -18.83
C ARG A 894 8.85 33.52 -19.68
N GLN A 895 9.96 32.80 -19.51
CA GLN A 895 10.19 31.53 -20.19
C GLN A 895 9.13 30.50 -19.80
N ALA A 896 8.75 30.41 -18.52
CA ALA A 896 7.70 29.52 -18.03
C ALA A 896 6.36 29.82 -18.71
N SER A 897 5.96 31.10 -18.78
CA SER A 897 4.71 31.49 -19.45
C SER A 897 4.74 31.23 -20.96
N GLN A 898 5.89 31.44 -21.63
CA GLN A 898 6.07 31.09 -23.03
C GLN A 898 6.01 29.56 -23.26
N ALA A 899 6.67 28.77 -22.40
CA ALA A 899 6.65 27.32 -22.42
C ALA A 899 5.25 26.76 -22.19
N ALA A 900 4.53 27.23 -21.17
CA ALA A 900 3.15 26.84 -20.92
C ALA A 900 2.22 27.14 -22.11
N ALA A 901 2.41 28.29 -22.78
CA ALA A 901 1.67 28.59 -24.01
C ALA A 901 2.02 27.64 -25.17
N TYR A 902 3.28 27.21 -25.30
CA TYR A 902 3.68 26.19 -26.25
C TYR A 902 3.07 24.81 -25.91
N LEU A 903 3.17 24.37 -24.66
CA LEU A 903 2.61 23.10 -24.18
C LEU A 903 1.09 23.02 -24.41
N GLY A 904 0.35 24.09 -24.10
CA GLY A 904 -1.08 24.18 -24.39
C GLY A 904 -1.44 24.07 -25.88
N SER A 905 -0.51 24.40 -26.79
CA SER A 905 -0.71 24.21 -28.24
C SER A 905 -0.48 22.77 -28.72
N ARG A 906 0.12 21.91 -27.86
CA ARG A 906 0.36 20.48 -28.12
C ARG A 906 -0.66 19.57 -27.41
N GLY A 907 -1.18 19.99 -26.26
CA GLY A 907 -2.06 19.17 -25.43
C GLY A 907 -1.29 18.12 -24.61
N MET A 908 -1.97 17.07 -24.16
CA MET A 908 -1.37 15.94 -23.41
C MET A 908 -0.59 15.00 -24.36
N ALA A 909 0.44 15.53 -25.03
CA ALA A 909 1.30 14.75 -25.94
C ALA A 909 2.41 13.98 -25.20
N CYS A 910 2.10 13.48 -23.99
CA CYS A 910 3.05 12.80 -23.11
C CYS A 910 2.35 11.74 -22.25
N SER A 911 3.13 10.84 -21.66
CA SER A 911 2.55 9.77 -20.84
C SER A 911 1.96 10.27 -19.52
N VAL A 912 1.27 9.36 -18.83
CA VAL A 912 0.82 9.53 -17.44
C VAL A 912 1.95 9.88 -16.46
N TYR A 913 3.18 9.39 -16.67
CA TYR A 913 4.35 9.73 -15.83
C TYR A 913 4.82 11.18 -16.07
N CYS A 914 4.80 11.64 -17.31
CA CYS A 914 5.12 13.02 -17.65
C CYS A 914 3.97 14.01 -17.33
N ALA A 915 2.74 13.51 -17.22
CA ALA A 915 1.53 14.30 -17.00
C ALA A 915 1.58 15.16 -15.72
N ALA A 916 2.14 14.62 -14.63
CA ALA A 916 2.36 15.36 -13.39
C ALA A 916 3.13 16.67 -13.63
N PHE A 917 4.32 16.52 -14.23
CA PHE A 917 5.20 17.64 -14.55
C PHE A 917 4.59 18.57 -15.61
N MET A 918 3.76 18.06 -16.53
CA MET A 918 3.00 18.87 -17.48
C MET A 918 2.03 19.81 -16.75
N ILE A 919 1.26 19.31 -15.77
CA ILE A 919 0.34 20.14 -14.98
C ILE A 919 1.12 21.18 -14.15
N GLN A 920 2.20 20.77 -13.47
CA GLN A 920 3.10 21.68 -12.76
C GLN A 920 3.66 22.80 -13.66
N ALA A 921 4.14 22.45 -14.86
CA ALA A 921 4.68 23.41 -15.82
C ALA A 921 3.65 24.44 -16.29
N LEU A 922 2.38 24.03 -16.45
CA LEU A 922 1.28 24.94 -16.83
C LEU A 922 0.92 25.92 -15.71
N TYR A 923 0.90 25.47 -14.45
CA TYR A 923 0.70 26.35 -13.29
C TYR A 923 1.91 27.27 -13.02
N ALA A 924 3.13 26.78 -13.21
CA ALA A 924 4.36 27.58 -13.11
C ALA A 924 4.41 28.69 -14.18
N GLY A 925 3.87 28.43 -15.38
CA GLY A 925 3.70 29.44 -16.44
C GLY A 925 2.49 30.36 -16.29
N ASP A 926 1.78 30.33 -15.16
CA ASP A 926 0.56 31.10 -14.87
C ASP A 926 -0.56 30.86 -15.91
N ARG A 927 -0.72 29.59 -16.34
CA ARG A 927 -1.75 29.12 -17.30
C ARG A 927 -2.70 28.08 -16.69
N PRO A 928 -3.44 28.42 -15.62
CA PRO A 928 -4.40 27.51 -14.99
C PRO A 928 -5.59 27.16 -15.91
N ASP A 929 -5.84 27.93 -16.97
CA ASP A 929 -6.80 27.58 -18.04
C ASP A 929 -6.38 26.35 -18.86
N LEU A 930 -5.10 26.19 -19.11
CA LEU A 930 -4.57 25.01 -19.79
C LEU A 930 -4.51 23.80 -18.85
N ALA A 931 -4.08 24.00 -17.60
CA ALA A 931 -4.04 22.94 -16.60
C ALA A 931 -5.44 22.36 -16.34
N HIS A 932 -6.44 23.22 -16.13
CA HIS A 932 -7.85 22.81 -15.97
C HIS A 932 -8.37 22.05 -17.21
N ALA A 933 -8.07 22.52 -18.42
CA ALA A 933 -8.49 21.87 -19.66
C ALA A 933 -7.86 20.48 -19.88
N LEU A 934 -6.64 20.23 -19.39
CA LEU A 934 -6.01 18.91 -19.44
C LEU A 934 -6.53 17.98 -18.34
N LEU A 935 -6.63 18.46 -17.08
CA LEU A 935 -7.18 17.71 -15.95
C LEU A 935 -8.63 17.23 -16.21
N THR A 936 -9.42 18.03 -16.93
CA THR A 936 -10.82 17.73 -17.27
C THR A 936 -11.03 17.24 -18.71
N SER A 937 -9.94 16.92 -19.41
CA SER A 937 -10.00 16.40 -20.78
C SER A 937 -10.85 15.15 -20.88
N THR A 938 -11.64 15.03 -21.95
CA THR A 938 -12.40 13.82 -22.29
C THR A 938 -11.78 13.04 -23.46
N GLY A 939 -10.56 13.37 -23.87
CA GLY A 939 -9.81 12.64 -24.90
C GLY A 939 -9.37 11.23 -24.44
N THR A 940 -8.64 10.52 -25.28
CA THR A 940 -7.98 9.25 -24.90
C THR A 940 -6.93 9.50 -23.83
N ASP A 941 -6.12 10.53 -24.02
CA ASP A 941 -5.00 10.90 -23.14
C ASP A 941 -5.52 11.74 -21.95
N SER A 942 -6.31 11.09 -21.08
CA SER A 942 -6.94 11.73 -19.91
C SER A 942 -7.32 10.74 -18.79
N TRP A 943 -7.35 11.23 -17.55
CA TRP A 943 -7.85 10.48 -16.39
C TRP A 943 -9.34 10.10 -16.53
N LEU A 944 -10.16 10.95 -17.16
CA LEU A 944 -11.55 10.60 -17.47
C LEU A 944 -11.65 9.45 -18.48
N ASN A 945 -10.61 9.15 -19.28
CA ASN A 945 -10.57 7.95 -20.11
C ASN A 945 -10.44 6.69 -19.26
N MET A 946 -9.56 6.70 -18.26
CA MET A 946 -9.38 5.57 -17.33
C MET A 946 -10.71 5.20 -16.66
N ILE A 947 -11.44 6.21 -16.15
CA ILE A 947 -12.76 6.03 -15.53
C ILE A 947 -13.77 5.43 -16.53
N ARG A 948 -13.79 5.92 -17.78
CA ARG A 948 -14.66 5.36 -18.85
C ARG A 948 -14.28 3.95 -19.28
N ALA A 949 -13.00 3.57 -19.16
CA ALA A 949 -12.52 2.21 -19.39
C ALA A 949 -12.91 1.23 -18.27
N GLY A 950 -13.52 1.73 -17.18
CA GLY A 950 -13.96 0.93 -16.03
C GLY A 950 -12.94 0.86 -14.88
N ALA A 951 -11.78 1.52 -15.03
CA ALA A 951 -10.72 1.49 -14.03
C ALA A 951 -11.23 1.95 -12.65
N GLY A 952 -10.84 1.23 -11.61
CA GLY A 952 -11.04 1.64 -10.22
C GLY A 952 -9.81 2.30 -9.60
N ALA A 953 -8.61 1.89 -10.05
CA ALA A 953 -7.29 2.52 -9.92
C ALA A 953 -7.01 3.57 -11.02
N THR A 954 -5.93 4.36 -10.93
CA THR A 954 -5.28 4.94 -12.13
C THR A 954 -4.47 3.87 -12.90
N MET A 955 -4.27 4.07 -14.20
CA MET A 955 -3.68 3.08 -15.11
C MET A 955 -2.19 3.34 -15.40
N GLU A 956 -1.45 2.29 -15.79
CA GLU A 956 -0.03 2.40 -16.20
C GLU A 956 0.20 3.28 -17.44
N ALA A 957 -0.78 3.37 -18.34
CA ALA A 957 -0.79 4.25 -19.51
C ALA A 957 -2.23 4.71 -19.81
N TRP A 958 -2.42 5.73 -20.65
CA TRP A 958 -3.75 6.30 -20.91
C TRP A 958 -4.77 5.32 -21.55
N ASP A 959 -4.29 4.38 -22.36
CA ASP A 959 -5.12 3.43 -23.10
C ASP A 959 -4.34 2.17 -23.54
N LEU A 960 -5.04 1.03 -23.68
CA LEU A 960 -4.45 -0.23 -24.15
C LEU A 960 -3.88 -0.17 -25.57
N SER A 961 -4.36 0.77 -26.41
CA SER A 961 -3.82 0.98 -27.76
C SER A 961 -2.42 1.60 -27.77
N LEU A 962 -2.02 2.29 -26.68
CA LEU A 962 -0.67 2.85 -26.50
C LEU A 962 0.28 1.82 -25.85
N LYS A 963 -0.26 0.99 -24.94
CA LYS A 963 0.45 -0.09 -24.25
C LYS A 963 -0.48 -1.29 -23.98
N PRO A 964 -0.40 -2.38 -24.75
CA PRO A 964 -1.36 -3.51 -24.64
C PRO A 964 -1.33 -4.29 -23.32
N ASN A 965 -0.23 -4.20 -22.55
CA ASN A 965 -0.04 -4.89 -21.28
C ASN A 965 -0.17 -3.98 -20.04
N THR A 966 -0.91 -2.88 -20.17
CA THR A 966 -1.21 -1.91 -19.09
C THR A 966 -1.95 -2.56 -17.91
N THR A 967 -1.48 -2.24 -16.69
CA THR A 967 -2.19 -2.50 -15.42
C THR A 967 -3.23 -1.40 -15.15
N TYR A 968 -4.31 -1.70 -14.41
CA TYR A 968 -5.34 -0.70 -14.03
C TYR A 968 -5.21 -0.24 -12.56
N SER A 969 -4.03 -0.41 -11.98
CA SER A 969 -3.67 -0.10 -10.58
C SER A 969 -2.22 0.37 -10.48
N HIS A 970 -1.93 1.55 -11.02
CA HIS A 970 -0.59 2.10 -11.14
C HIS A 970 -0.49 3.52 -10.56
N SER A 971 0.36 3.68 -9.54
CA SER A 971 0.37 4.89 -8.68
C SER A 971 0.89 6.15 -9.36
N TRP A 972 1.78 6.06 -10.35
CA TRP A 972 2.40 7.24 -10.97
C TRP A 972 1.43 8.19 -11.67
N ALA A 973 0.24 7.69 -12.01
CA ALA A 973 -0.82 8.43 -12.69
C ALA A 973 -1.75 9.15 -11.68
N ALA A 974 -1.51 8.98 -10.38
CA ALA A 974 -2.27 9.62 -9.31
C ALA A 974 -1.87 11.09 -9.06
N SER A 975 -1.04 11.70 -9.91
CA SER A 975 -0.54 13.08 -9.70
C SER A 975 -1.60 14.16 -9.40
N PRO A 976 -2.85 14.12 -9.92
CA PRO A 976 -3.89 15.07 -9.52
C PRO A 976 -4.17 15.12 -8.01
N ALA A 977 -3.82 14.08 -7.25
CA ALA A 977 -3.86 14.08 -5.79
C ALA A 977 -2.98 15.18 -5.16
N PHE A 978 -1.81 15.47 -5.75
CA PHE A 978 -0.92 16.56 -5.33
C PHE A 978 -1.00 17.79 -6.23
N ASP A 979 -1.11 17.65 -7.56
CA ASP A 979 -1.12 18.79 -8.50
C ASP A 979 -2.23 19.80 -8.17
N ILE A 980 -3.38 19.33 -7.68
CA ILE A 980 -4.49 20.19 -7.26
C ILE A 980 -4.11 20.99 -5.99
N PRO A 981 -3.87 20.39 -4.79
CA PRO A 981 -3.49 21.17 -3.62
C PRO A 981 -2.19 21.97 -3.79
N GLN A 982 -1.16 21.38 -4.39
CA GLN A 982 0.15 21.98 -4.55
C GLN A 982 0.15 23.15 -5.54
N ASP A 983 -0.47 22.98 -6.71
CA ASP A 983 -0.31 23.90 -7.83
C ASP A 983 -1.57 24.72 -8.11
N MET A 984 -2.77 24.11 -8.04
CA MET A 984 -4.05 24.84 -8.19
C MET A 984 -4.37 25.72 -6.97
N PHE A 985 -4.08 25.25 -5.75
CA PHE A 985 -4.22 26.06 -4.53
C PHE A 985 -2.90 26.70 -4.05
N GLY A 986 -1.76 26.26 -4.60
CA GLY A 986 -0.45 26.83 -4.28
C GLY A 986 0.07 26.47 -2.89
N ILE A 987 -0.46 25.42 -2.25
CA ILE A 987 -0.10 25.01 -0.89
C ILE A 987 1.28 24.34 -0.93
N ARG A 988 2.31 25.04 -0.45
CA ARG A 988 3.69 24.53 -0.40
C ARG A 988 4.41 25.00 0.88
N PRO A 989 5.30 24.20 1.48
CA PRO A 989 6.14 24.69 2.56
C PRO A 989 7.07 25.81 2.06
N ILE A 990 7.22 26.86 2.86
CA ILE A 990 8.28 27.89 2.73
C ILE A 990 9.44 27.53 3.67
N THR A 991 9.11 26.88 4.79
CA THR A 991 10.08 26.25 5.69
C THR A 991 9.70 24.79 5.95
N PRO A 992 10.69 23.88 5.99
CA PRO A 992 10.49 22.46 6.23
C PRO A 992 9.59 22.15 7.43
N GLY A 993 8.64 21.24 7.24
CA GLY A 993 7.64 20.88 8.25
C GLY A 993 6.53 21.93 8.42
N TYR A 994 6.22 22.69 7.37
CA TYR A 994 5.09 23.64 7.30
C TYR A 994 5.04 24.69 8.43
N ALA A 995 6.18 25.06 9.02
CA ALA A 995 6.21 26.11 10.04
C ALA A 995 5.82 27.49 9.43
N THR A 996 6.14 27.70 8.16
CA THR A 996 5.56 28.72 7.28
C THR A 996 5.26 28.10 5.92
N PHE A 997 4.16 28.48 5.28
CA PHE A 997 3.75 27.93 3.99
C PHE A 997 3.10 28.97 3.06
N ASP A 998 3.20 28.74 1.75
CA ASP A 998 2.58 29.56 0.72
C ASP A 998 1.14 29.09 0.47
N VAL A 999 0.27 30.02 0.07
CA VAL A 999 -1.05 29.74 -0.53
C VAL A 999 -1.23 30.67 -1.74
N LYS A 1000 -1.42 30.11 -2.93
CA LYS A 1000 -1.57 30.84 -4.21
C LYS A 1000 -2.68 30.17 -5.06
N PRO A 1001 -3.97 30.50 -4.85
CA PRO A 1001 -5.06 29.90 -5.62
C PRO A 1001 -5.09 30.39 -7.07
N GLN A 1002 -5.26 29.46 -8.00
CA GLN A 1002 -5.22 29.68 -9.46
C GLN A 1002 -6.47 29.06 -10.12
N PRO A 1003 -7.68 29.62 -9.88
CA PRO A 1003 -8.95 28.91 -10.08
C PRO A 1003 -9.39 28.73 -11.54
N SER A 1004 -9.05 29.67 -12.42
CA SER A 1004 -9.41 29.66 -13.84
C SER A 1004 -10.90 29.41 -14.13
N GLY A 1005 -11.26 28.30 -14.79
CA GLY A 1005 -12.64 27.92 -15.10
C GLY A 1005 -13.45 27.39 -13.92
N VAL A 1006 -12.80 27.12 -12.78
CA VAL A 1006 -13.44 26.61 -11.57
C VAL A 1006 -14.01 27.78 -10.76
N SER A 1007 -15.33 27.85 -10.63
CA SER A 1007 -15.99 28.95 -9.94
C SER A 1007 -15.75 28.97 -8.43
N TRP A 1008 -15.72 27.80 -7.78
CA TRP A 1008 -15.34 27.64 -6.37
C TRP A 1008 -14.74 26.26 -6.14
N ALA A 1009 -13.85 26.12 -5.16
CA ALA A 1009 -13.36 24.84 -4.68
C ALA A 1009 -12.83 24.92 -3.24
N HIS A 1010 -12.83 23.78 -2.55
CA HIS A 1010 -12.24 23.53 -1.24
C HIS A 1010 -11.16 22.47 -1.36
N VAL A 1011 -10.09 22.62 -0.57
CA VAL A 1011 -9.09 21.57 -0.34
C VAL A 1011 -8.66 21.58 1.12
N THR A 1012 -8.35 20.40 1.66
CA THR A 1012 -7.62 20.25 2.93
C THR A 1012 -6.38 19.40 2.68
N VAL A 1013 -5.22 19.85 3.15
CA VAL A 1013 -3.94 19.14 3.08
C VAL A 1013 -3.51 18.76 4.49
N PRO A 1014 -3.31 17.46 4.80
CA PRO A 1014 -2.84 17.04 6.11
C PRO A 1014 -1.36 17.35 6.30
N THR A 1015 -0.97 17.80 7.49
CA THR A 1015 0.44 18.01 7.86
C THR A 1015 0.69 17.58 9.30
N ASN A 1016 1.96 17.44 9.68
CA ASN A 1016 2.34 17.20 11.08
C ASN A 1016 2.00 18.37 12.05
N LYS A 1017 1.48 19.50 11.53
CA LYS A 1017 0.97 20.65 12.32
C LYS A 1017 -0.55 20.68 12.44
N GLY A 1018 -1.26 19.93 11.60
CA GLY A 1018 -2.72 20.01 11.43
C GLY A 1018 -3.11 20.11 9.96
N GLY A 1019 -4.40 20.05 9.66
CA GLY A 1019 -4.91 20.22 8.30
C GLY A 1019 -4.86 21.69 7.86
N ILE A 1020 -4.19 21.97 6.73
CA ILE A 1020 -4.24 23.26 6.05
C ILE A 1020 -5.47 23.27 5.15
N GLY A 1021 -6.49 24.05 5.51
CA GLY A 1021 -7.69 24.21 4.67
C GLY A 1021 -7.56 25.43 3.77
N VAL A 1022 -7.92 25.32 2.49
CA VAL A 1022 -8.03 26.47 1.57
C VAL A 1022 -9.32 26.38 0.77
N ALA A 1023 -9.98 27.52 0.59
CA ALA A 1023 -11.14 27.66 -0.28
C ALA A 1023 -11.03 28.92 -1.15
N PHE A 1024 -11.68 28.91 -2.31
CA PHE A 1024 -11.90 30.12 -3.10
C PHE A 1024 -13.30 30.18 -3.70
N ASP A 1025 -13.76 31.39 -3.99
CA ASP A 1025 -14.95 31.67 -4.81
C ASP A 1025 -14.69 32.82 -5.78
N THR A 1026 -15.09 32.64 -7.04
CA THR A 1026 -14.90 33.59 -8.13
C THR A 1026 -16.14 34.44 -8.33
N ALA A 1027 -16.20 35.57 -7.63
CA ALA A 1027 -17.24 36.58 -7.73
C ALA A 1027 -17.00 37.53 -8.92
N GLY A 1028 -17.36 37.08 -10.13
CA GLY A 1028 -17.19 37.85 -11.36
C GLY A 1028 -15.74 37.78 -11.88
N SER A 1029 -14.97 38.86 -11.73
CA SER A 1029 -13.53 38.86 -12.03
C SER A 1029 -12.66 38.90 -10.76
N ARG A 1030 -13.28 38.82 -9.58
CA ARG A 1030 -12.62 38.80 -8.28
C ARG A 1030 -12.60 37.37 -7.77
N VAL A 1031 -11.50 36.97 -7.15
CA VAL A 1031 -11.42 35.72 -6.38
C VAL A 1031 -11.33 36.10 -4.90
N ASP A 1032 -12.29 35.63 -4.14
CA ASP A 1032 -12.27 35.69 -2.68
C ASP A 1032 -11.70 34.36 -2.17
N THR A 1033 -10.85 34.40 -1.14
CA THR A 1033 -10.08 33.24 -0.66
C THR A 1033 -10.29 33.05 0.84
N SER A 1034 -10.44 31.82 1.32
CA SER A 1034 -10.38 31.48 2.75
C SER A 1034 -9.20 30.55 3.01
N VAL A 1035 -8.53 30.71 4.14
CA VAL A 1035 -7.43 29.84 4.61
C VAL A 1035 -7.65 29.50 6.08
N GLU A 1036 -7.63 28.22 6.43
CA GLU A 1036 -7.49 27.72 7.80
C GLU A 1036 -5.99 27.44 8.05
N VAL A 1037 -5.35 28.29 8.83
CA VAL A 1037 -3.92 28.20 9.17
C VAL A 1037 -3.75 27.41 10.47
N PRO A 1038 -3.07 26.26 10.48
CA PRO A 1038 -2.91 25.47 11.70
C PRO A 1038 -2.21 26.21 12.85
N PRO A 1039 -2.59 25.95 14.11
CA PRO A 1039 -1.81 26.26 15.29
C PRO A 1039 -0.29 26.16 15.12
N ASN A 1040 0.45 27.15 15.64
CA ASN A 1040 1.92 27.17 15.62
C ASN A 1040 2.57 27.25 14.21
N THR A 1041 1.81 27.65 13.18
CA THR A 1041 2.31 27.93 11.81
C THR A 1041 2.02 29.37 11.37
N ALA A 1042 2.35 29.74 10.14
CA ALA A 1042 1.87 30.96 9.48
C ALA A 1042 1.82 30.79 7.94
N ALA A 1043 0.96 31.56 7.27
CA ALA A 1043 0.79 31.48 5.81
C ALA A 1043 1.13 32.78 5.07
N ASP A 1044 1.74 32.67 3.88
CA ASP A 1044 1.89 33.78 2.93
C ASP A 1044 0.85 33.61 1.80
N VAL A 1045 -0.20 34.43 1.83
CA VAL A 1045 -1.39 34.26 1.00
C VAL A 1045 -1.38 35.23 -0.19
N ARG A 1046 -1.48 34.69 -1.42
CA ARG A 1046 -1.56 35.45 -2.67
C ARG A 1046 -2.96 35.38 -3.28
N LEU A 1047 -3.64 36.53 -3.35
CA LEU A 1047 -4.94 36.66 -4.03
C LEU A 1047 -4.75 37.01 -5.51
N PRO A 1048 -5.30 36.25 -6.48
CA PRO A 1048 -5.24 36.61 -7.90
C PRO A 1048 -6.12 37.82 -8.23
N GLY A 1049 -5.82 38.49 -9.36
CA GLY A 1049 -6.57 39.66 -9.83
C GLY A 1049 -6.11 40.99 -9.23
N GLY A 1050 -4.88 41.04 -8.71
CA GLY A 1050 -4.23 42.27 -8.29
C GLY A 1050 -3.91 43.19 -9.46
N THR A 1051 -3.95 44.51 -9.22
CA THR A 1051 -3.48 45.52 -10.17
C THR A 1051 -2.29 46.28 -9.60
N ALA A 1052 -1.29 46.57 -10.43
CA ALA A 1052 -0.13 47.37 -10.04
C ALA A 1052 -0.57 48.75 -9.50
N GLY A 1053 -0.39 48.96 -8.20
CA GLY A 1053 -0.87 50.14 -7.46
C GLY A 1053 -1.85 49.84 -6.32
N THR A 1054 -2.42 48.63 -6.26
CA THR A 1054 -3.18 48.16 -5.09
C THR A 1054 -2.21 47.74 -3.99
N THR A 1055 -2.35 48.32 -2.80
CA THR A 1055 -1.42 48.13 -1.66
C THR A 1055 -2.07 47.53 -0.41
N SER A 1056 -3.32 47.07 -0.53
CA SER A 1056 -4.09 46.50 0.57
C SER A 1056 -5.21 45.59 0.09
N VAL A 1057 -5.58 44.62 0.93
CA VAL A 1057 -6.77 43.77 0.80
C VAL A 1057 -7.58 43.82 2.10
N TYR A 1058 -8.75 43.18 2.13
CA TYR A 1058 -9.54 43.01 3.35
C TYR A 1058 -9.41 41.58 3.86
N MET A 1059 -8.91 41.42 5.09
CA MET A 1059 -8.87 40.17 5.84
C MET A 1059 -9.86 40.29 7.00
N ASP A 1060 -10.88 39.43 7.03
CA ASP A 1060 -11.94 39.42 8.06
C ASP A 1060 -12.62 40.79 8.28
N GLY A 1061 -12.84 41.53 7.20
CA GLY A 1061 -13.45 42.88 7.23
C GLY A 1061 -12.50 44.00 7.65
N ARG A 1062 -11.21 43.72 7.82
CA ARG A 1062 -10.16 44.69 8.18
C ARG A 1062 -9.19 44.88 7.03
N THR A 1063 -8.88 46.14 6.69
CA THR A 1063 -7.82 46.44 5.72
C THR A 1063 -6.47 46.00 6.25
N VAL A 1064 -5.78 45.15 5.50
CA VAL A 1064 -4.39 44.72 5.74
C VAL A 1064 -3.51 45.17 4.57
N ALA A 1065 -2.23 45.43 4.83
CA ALA A 1065 -1.28 45.76 3.78
C ALA A 1065 -1.06 44.54 2.87
N ALA A 1066 -0.86 44.78 1.57
CA ALA A 1066 -0.57 43.74 0.59
C ALA A 1066 0.45 44.25 -0.44
N THR A 1067 1.33 43.35 -0.88
CA THR A 1067 2.34 43.63 -1.92
C THR A 1067 1.84 43.10 -3.26
N TYR A 1068 1.93 43.92 -4.32
CA TYR A 1068 1.63 43.45 -5.67
C TYR A 1068 2.75 42.51 -6.16
N ASP A 1069 2.38 41.29 -6.50
CA ASP A 1069 3.26 40.19 -6.90
C ASP A 1069 2.76 39.60 -8.23
N ASN A 1070 3.25 40.12 -9.35
CA ASN A 1070 2.95 39.68 -10.73
C ASN A 1070 1.48 39.26 -11.01
N GLY A 1071 0.50 40.15 -10.75
CA GLY A 1071 -0.93 39.89 -10.95
C GLY A 1071 -1.66 39.37 -9.70
N TYR A 1072 -0.93 39.12 -8.62
CA TYR A 1072 -1.45 38.74 -7.32
C TYR A 1072 -1.26 39.86 -6.28
N LEU A 1073 -1.98 39.77 -5.16
CA LEU A 1073 -1.78 40.58 -3.96
C LEU A 1073 -1.37 39.65 -2.81
N ARG A 1074 -0.12 39.77 -2.38
CA ARG A 1074 0.50 38.95 -1.35
C ARG A 1074 0.33 39.58 0.04
N VAL A 1075 -0.10 38.78 1.01
CA VAL A 1075 -0.16 39.11 2.44
C VAL A 1075 0.72 38.12 3.20
N ASP A 1076 1.77 38.62 3.83
CA ASP A 1076 2.79 37.79 4.51
C ASP A 1076 2.43 37.52 5.98
N GLY A 1077 2.80 36.34 6.47
CA GLY A 1077 2.75 36.01 7.90
C GLY A 1077 1.34 36.01 8.49
N VAL A 1078 0.34 35.54 7.73
CA VAL A 1078 -1.03 35.31 8.21
C VAL A 1078 -0.98 34.34 9.40
N PRO A 1079 -1.53 34.71 10.57
CA PRO A 1079 -1.44 33.92 11.78
C PRO A 1079 -2.39 32.70 11.76
N PRO A 1080 -2.27 31.79 12.74
CA PRO A 1080 -3.19 30.67 12.91
C PRO A 1080 -4.66 31.06 13.11
N GLY A 1081 -5.55 30.30 12.48
CA GLY A 1081 -7.00 30.48 12.46
C GLY A 1081 -7.61 30.52 11.05
N CYS A 1082 -8.94 30.62 10.99
CA CYS A 1082 -9.69 30.76 9.73
C CYS A 1082 -9.78 32.23 9.30
N HIS A 1083 -9.21 32.56 8.14
CA HIS A 1083 -9.13 33.91 7.61
C HIS A 1083 -9.73 34.01 6.21
N VAL A 1084 -10.66 34.95 6.01
CA VAL A 1084 -11.28 35.24 4.70
C VAL A 1084 -10.71 36.53 4.13
N PHE A 1085 -10.18 36.44 2.92
CA PHE A 1085 -9.55 37.50 2.16
C PHE A 1085 -10.37 37.91 0.94
N THR A 1086 -10.46 39.21 0.68
CA THR A 1086 -11.12 39.77 -0.50
C THR A 1086 -10.54 41.13 -0.89
N THR A 1087 -10.67 41.52 -2.16
CA THR A 1087 -10.41 42.90 -2.62
C THR A 1087 -11.64 43.81 -2.51
N ASP A 1088 -12.79 43.29 -2.10
CA ASP A 1088 -14.05 44.04 -1.95
C ASP A 1088 -14.24 44.55 -0.49
N PRO A 1089 -14.49 45.85 -0.26
CA PRO A 1089 -14.87 46.37 1.06
C PRO A 1089 -16.23 45.86 1.59
N GLY A 1090 -17.02 45.19 0.75
CA GLY A 1090 -18.31 44.59 1.11
C GLY A 1090 -18.20 43.41 2.09
N THR A 1091 -19.34 42.95 2.59
CA THR A 1091 -19.41 41.87 3.60
C THR A 1091 -19.86 40.52 3.06
N SER A 1092 -19.95 40.34 1.74
CA SER A 1092 -20.49 39.12 1.13
C SER A 1092 -19.61 37.90 1.36
N ALA A 1093 -18.29 38.03 1.17
CA ALA A 1093 -17.33 36.93 1.33
C ALA A 1093 -17.39 36.32 2.74
N TYR A 1094 -17.51 37.16 3.77
CA TYR A 1094 -17.59 36.77 5.19
C TYR A 1094 -18.86 35.99 5.58
N GLY A 1095 -19.83 35.89 4.67
CA GLY A 1095 -21.06 35.12 4.85
C GLY A 1095 -21.24 34.01 3.81
N ASP A 1096 -20.26 33.75 2.94
CA ASP A 1096 -20.37 32.72 1.92
C ASP A 1096 -20.01 31.34 2.50
N PRO A 1097 -20.92 30.35 2.51
CA PRO A 1097 -20.60 28.99 2.95
C PRO A 1097 -19.52 28.31 2.09
N ARG A 1098 -19.29 28.78 0.86
CA ARG A 1098 -18.22 28.30 -0.03
C ARG A 1098 -16.85 28.86 0.33
N LEU A 1099 -16.75 29.81 1.26
CA LEU A 1099 -15.49 30.26 1.84
C LEU A 1099 -15.40 29.81 3.30
N THR A 1100 -16.46 30.08 4.07
CA THR A 1100 -16.50 29.83 5.52
C THR A 1100 -16.71 28.37 5.93
N GLY A 1101 -17.03 27.49 4.98
CA GLY A 1101 -17.29 26.07 5.22
C GLY A 1101 -16.08 25.26 5.69
N ILE A 1102 -14.86 25.73 5.42
CA ILE A 1102 -13.61 25.07 5.83
C ILE A 1102 -13.25 25.30 7.31
N CYS A 1103 -13.88 26.26 7.99
CA CYS A 1103 -13.50 26.65 9.35
C CYS A 1103 -13.99 25.65 10.41
N PRO A 1104 -13.13 24.89 11.13
CA PRO A 1104 -13.55 23.78 12.00
C PRO A 1104 -14.45 24.16 13.19
N GLY A 1105 -14.40 25.43 13.62
CA GLY A 1105 -15.25 25.99 14.68
C GLY A 1105 -16.42 26.87 14.18
N GLY A 1106 -16.61 26.94 12.87
CA GLY A 1106 -17.46 27.94 12.20
C GLY A 1106 -16.81 29.32 12.15
N TYR A 1107 -16.94 30.00 11.01
CA TYR A 1107 -16.33 31.31 10.81
C TYR A 1107 -16.93 32.39 11.74
N ARG A 1108 -16.07 33.23 12.31
CA ARG A 1108 -16.45 34.37 13.17
C ARG A 1108 -15.78 35.64 12.66
N PRO A 1109 -16.47 36.50 11.88
CA PRO A 1109 -15.88 37.73 11.40
C PRO A 1109 -15.47 38.63 12.58
N ALA A 1110 -14.38 39.37 12.41
CA ALA A 1110 -13.95 40.34 13.39
C ALA A 1110 -15.06 41.38 13.66
N PRO A 1111 -15.25 41.86 14.90
CA PRO A 1111 -16.25 42.88 15.20
C PRO A 1111 -15.99 44.15 14.38
N VAL A 1112 -16.85 44.43 13.40
CA VAL A 1112 -16.75 45.63 12.56
C VAL A 1112 -16.77 46.86 13.46
N PRO A 1113 -15.76 47.75 13.41
CA PRO A 1113 -15.75 48.96 14.22
C PRO A 1113 -16.96 49.82 13.89
N ARG A 1114 -17.93 49.93 14.81
CA ARG A 1114 -19.05 50.86 14.66
C ARG A 1114 -18.48 52.27 14.53
N ALA A 1115 -18.64 52.87 13.34
CA ALA A 1115 -18.26 54.24 13.09
C ALA A 1115 -18.85 55.13 14.19
N ARG A 1116 -18.00 55.81 14.97
CA ARG A 1116 -18.46 56.81 15.93
C ARG A 1116 -19.26 57.86 15.15
N PRO A 1117 -20.53 58.15 15.52
CA PRO A 1117 -21.25 59.24 14.89
C PRO A 1117 -20.42 60.52 15.00
N GLN A 1118 -20.13 61.17 13.87
CA GLN A 1118 -19.48 62.48 13.89
C GLN A 1118 -20.33 63.42 14.75
N LYS A 1119 -19.82 63.83 15.91
CA LYS A 1119 -20.42 64.92 16.68
C LYS A 1119 -20.40 66.15 15.78
N ARG A 1120 -21.57 66.55 15.28
CA ARG A 1120 -21.76 67.87 14.69
C ARG A 1120 -21.34 68.92 15.70
N THR A 1121 -20.24 69.61 15.43
CA THR A 1121 -19.85 70.84 16.13
C THR A 1121 -20.76 71.97 15.63
N GLY A 1122 -21.86 72.21 16.34
CA GLY A 1122 -22.54 73.50 16.31
C GLY A 1122 -21.81 74.50 17.22
N PRO A 1123 -21.79 75.80 16.88
CA PRO A 1123 -21.33 76.84 17.81
C PRO A 1123 -22.37 77.12 18.91
N ASP A 1124 -21.97 77.97 19.87
CA ASP A 1124 -22.72 78.43 21.05
C ASP A 1124 -22.91 77.37 22.18
N GLY A 1125 -22.72 77.68 23.46
CA GLY A 1125 -22.20 78.91 24.09
C GLY A 1125 -22.45 78.93 25.60
N ARG A 1126 -21.61 79.68 26.34
CA ARG A 1126 -21.50 79.83 27.82
C ARG A 1126 -20.67 78.78 28.56
#